data_AF-A0A8T3RAG9-F1
#
_entry.id   AF-A0A8T3RAG9-F1
#
_cell.length_a   1.000
_cell.length_b   1.000
_cell.length_c   1.000
_cell.angle_alpha   90.00
_cell.angle_beta   90.00
_cell.angle_gamma   90.00
#
_symmetry.space_group_name_H-M   'P 1'
#
loop_
_entity.id
_entity.type
_entity.pdbx_description
1 polymer ?
#
loop_
_entity_poly.entity_id
_entity_poly.type
_entity_poly.pdbx_seq_one_letter_code
_entity_poly.pdbx_strand_id
1 'polypeptide(L)'
;DVREAVIQTILAVAHRAPVIRFDAAMTLARRHVQRLWYPLPGSGESIPSRAEAATEAEEFARLMPQEFWREVVDRVAAEAPDTLLLAEAFWLMEGYFVRTLGMHRVYNSAFMHMLRDEDNAGYRTVLRNTLTFDPEILKRYVNFMSNPDERSAIDQFGDGDKYFGVATVMATLPGLPMFGHGQVEGFAERYGMEFRRARLDERPNPGLIERHEREIFPLLHERALFAEAGEFQLYDLVGEGGAVEEDVYAYSNGQGERRALIVFHNRYAKVRGRIQRAVPAAMAGDAGEPEFRTRSIAEGLGLPTDDDAWLILRDMRSGREWLRQCAQIHERGLDLELGAYECRVFMDPVIVRDGPSRDHARLAARLSGNPVPSVQEALRDLLRERVREAMATLLEEGAFRRISDALLARDEGVALRVLDAEAARSAGSLMQLGTVLGGSEVASATAAETLARRLRRLGQLMRAAGDRSSPAQGKEAGDRLATDPTSSMALLGWTYLDALQAVLGTDRAGPGWIDTWRIEPLLLGSGAALRLTEEEGRRGIRFALALAALPTGASALPPAEWLADDEVRLALGANEWQAETYVDRDAFEGFVDVLSVRDAVDGVEGDEDRAADRLGAAEELKARVAAAGWRIGPPDGQRGEP
;
A
#
# COMPACT_ATOMS: atom_id res chain seq x y z
N ASP A 1 -58.23 29.77 12.02
CA ASP A 1 -57.99 30.70 10.90
C ASP A 1 -56.51 30.96 10.66
N VAL A 2 -55.78 31.66 11.55
CA VAL A 2 -54.35 31.98 11.31
C VAL A 2 -53.48 30.74 11.10
N ARG A 3 -53.62 29.72 11.96
CA ARG A 3 -52.89 28.44 11.84
C ARG A 3 -53.04 27.81 10.44
N GLU A 4 -54.28 27.69 9.96
CA GLU A 4 -54.57 27.13 8.63
C GLU A 4 -54.02 28.01 7.50
N ALA A 5 -54.13 29.34 7.61
CA ALA A 5 -53.59 30.25 6.61
C ALA A 5 -52.05 30.11 6.47
N VAL A 6 -51.35 29.89 7.58
CA VAL A 6 -49.90 29.61 7.55
C VAL A 6 -49.62 28.26 6.89
N ILE A 7 -50.35 27.20 7.24
CA ILE A 7 -50.19 25.87 6.61
C ILE A 7 -50.41 25.94 5.10
N GLN A 8 -51.49 26.59 4.66
CA GLN A 8 -51.79 26.78 3.22
C GLN A 8 -50.69 27.56 2.50
N THR A 9 -50.07 28.54 3.18
CA THR A 9 -48.91 29.25 2.63
C THR A 9 -47.71 28.33 2.47
N ILE A 10 -47.43 27.48 3.47
CA ILE A 10 -46.36 26.48 3.41
C ILE A 10 -46.59 25.51 2.26
N LEU A 11 -47.81 24.99 2.10
CA LEU A 11 -48.18 24.09 0.99
C LEU A 11 -48.03 24.78 -0.37
N ALA A 12 -48.45 26.04 -0.49
CA ALA A 12 -48.26 26.81 -1.72
C ALA A 12 -46.78 27.04 -2.05
N VAL A 13 -45.88 27.06 -1.07
CA VAL A 13 -44.42 27.08 -1.27
C VAL A 13 -43.91 25.68 -1.63
N ALA A 14 -44.40 24.63 -0.99
CA ALA A 14 -44.03 23.23 -1.25
C ALA A 14 -44.29 22.81 -2.70
N HIS A 15 -45.38 23.30 -3.30
CA HIS A 15 -45.67 23.09 -4.73
C HIS A 15 -44.72 23.84 -5.69
N ARG A 16 -43.91 24.78 -5.19
CA ARG A 16 -42.98 25.58 -5.99
C ARG A 16 -41.51 25.23 -5.73
N ALA A 17 -41.19 24.69 -4.56
CA ALA A 17 -39.84 24.38 -4.13
C ALA A 17 -39.79 23.01 -3.45
N PRO A 18 -38.90 22.10 -3.89
CA PRO A 18 -38.78 20.75 -3.31
C PRO A 18 -38.09 20.75 -1.94
N VAL A 19 -37.55 21.89 -1.50
CA VAL A 19 -36.89 22.03 -0.19
C VAL A 19 -37.37 23.32 0.46
N ILE A 20 -37.80 23.23 1.72
CA ILE A 20 -38.20 24.38 2.53
C ILE A 20 -37.39 24.39 3.81
N ARG A 21 -36.70 25.50 4.08
CA ARG A 21 -36.05 25.79 5.36
C ARG A 21 -36.93 26.73 6.17
N PHE A 22 -37.36 26.28 7.34
CA PHE A 22 -38.10 27.08 8.31
C PHE A 22 -37.15 27.79 9.26
N ASP A 23 -37.19 29.11 9.24
CA ASP A 23 -36.48 30.00 10.16
C ASP A 23 -37.10 29.91 11.56
N ALA A 24 -36.24 29.88 12.59
CA ALA A 24 -36.64 29.89 14.00
C ALA A 24 -37.85 29.00 14.32
N ALA A 25 -37.86 27.76 13.80
CA ALA A 25 -39.02 26.88 13.82
C ALA A 25 -39.49 26.55 15.26
N MET A 26 -38.55 26.53 16.22
CA MET A 26 -38.85 26.31 17.65
C MET A 26 -39.88 27.29 18.22
N THR A 27 -40.01 28.51 17.67
CA THR A 27 -40.93 29.54 18.16
C THR A 27 -42.41 29.15 18.01
N LEU A 28 -42.73 28.27 17.06
CA LEU A 28 -44.09 27.77 16.80
C LEU A 28 -44.36 26.40 17.43
N ALA A 29 -43.42 25.83 18.18
CA ALA A 29 -43.70 24.66 19.01
C ALA A 29 -44.70 25.04 20.11
N ARG A 30 -45.67 24.19 20.42
CA ARG A 30 -46.76 24.49 21.37
C ARG A 30 -46.27 25.04 22.71
N ARG A 31 -45.22 24.45 23.28
CA ARG A 31 -44.59 24.92 24.52
C ARG A 31 -44.10 26.36 24.42
N HIS A 32 -43.51 26.75 23.30
CA HIS A 32 -43.00 28.10 23.06
C HIS A 32 -44.11 29.09 22.74
N VAL A 33 -45.15 28.66 22.03
CA VAL A 33 -46.36 29.46 21.85
C VAL A 33 -46.97 29.79 23.22
N GLN A 34 -47.08 28.80 24.12
CA GLN A 34 -47.54 29.03 25.49
C GLN A 34 -46.59 29.98 26.22
N ARG A 35 -45.30 29.67 26.31
CA ARG A 35 -44.34 30.49 27.07
C ARG A 35 -44.29 31.95 26.60
N LEU A 36 -44.25 32.17 25.28
CA LEU A 36 -43.95 33.48 24.71
C LEU A 36 -45.19 34.33 24.45
N TRP A 37 -46.28 33.72 23.95
CA TRP A 37 -47.46 34.43 23.47
C TRP A 37 -48.66 34.34 24.41
N TYR A 38 -48.80 33.23 25.15
CA TYR A 38 -49.90 32.96 26.09
C TYR A 38 -49.36 32.43 27.44
N PRO A 39 -48.53 33.23 28.13
CA PRO A 39 -47.74 32.75 29.26
C PRO A 39 -48.62 32.27 30.41
N LEU A 40 -48.07 31.41 31.27
CA LEU A 40 -48.73 31.09 32.52
C LEU A 40 -48.81 32.35 33.40
N PRO A 41 -49.93 32.57 34.12
CA PRO A 41 -50.04 33.69 35.03
C PRO A 41 -48.88 33.75 36.03
N GLY A 42 -48.18 34.89 36.09
CA GLY A 42 -47.06 35.12 37.00
C GLY A 42 -45.70 34.52 36.59
N SER A 43 -45.58 33.91 35.39
CA SER A 43 -44.36 33.19 34.98
C SER A 43 -43.17 34.07 34.58
N GLY A 44 -43.35 35.36 34.29
CA GLY A 44 -42.25 36.32 34.02
C GLY A 44 -41.40 36.09 32.76
N GLU A 45 -41.48 34.93 32.11
CA GLU A 45 -40.62 34.50 30.99
C GLU A 45 -41.22 34.76 29.59
N SER A 46 -42.07 35.77 29.47
CA SER A 46 -42.88 36.04 28.26
C SER A 46 -42.43 37.28 27.49
N ILE A 47 -42.93 37.47 26.28
CA ILE A 47 -42.82 38.75 25.58
C ILE A 47 -43.53 39.80 26.45
N PRO A 48 -42.91 40.94 26.82
CA PRO A 48 -43.48 41.88 27.80
C PRO A 48 -44.91 42.32 27.49
N SER A 49 -45.25 42.50 26.21
CA SER A 49 -46.59 42.89 25.74
C SER A 49 -47.63 41.76 25.78
N ARG A 50 -47.26 40.55 26.19
CA ARG A 50 -48.12 39.36 26.22
C ARG A 50 -48.54 38.93 27.62
N ALA A 51 -48.08 39.62 28.66
CA ALA A 51 -48.46 39.35 30.05
C ALA A 51 -49.99 39.43 30.27
N GLU A 52 -50.69 40.35 29.58
CA GLU A 52 -52.15 40.49 29.64
C GLU A 52 -52.91 39.33 28.97
N ALA A 53 -52.24 38.56 28.11
CA ALA A 53 -52.79 37.39 27.44
C ALA A 53 -52.48 36.08 28.20
N ALA A 54 -52.12 36.17 29.48
CA ALA A 54 -51.78 35.01 30.29
C ALA A 54 -52.93 34.00 30.31
N THR A 55 -52.61 32.72 30.05
CA THR A 55 -53.60 31.66 29.88
C THR A 55 -53.19 30.44 30.72
N GLU A 56 -54.15 29.89 31.45
CA GLU A 56 -53.94 28.65 32.21
C GLU A 56 -53.62 27.45 31.31
N ALA A 57 -52.89 26.48 31.85
CA ALA A 57 -52.40 25.35 31.05
C ALA A 57 -53.51 24.52 30.40
N GLU A 58 -54.60 24.26 31.12
CA GLU A 58 -55.75 23.50 30.60
C GLU A 58 -56.48 24.23 29.48
N GLU A 59 -56.68 25.54 29.64
CA GLU A 59 -57.36 26.36 28.64
C GLU A 59 -56.51 26.47 27.37
N PHE A 60 -55.20 26.71 27.52
CA PHE A 60 -54.29 26.69 26.39
C PHE A 60 -54.27 25.33 25.67
N ALA A 61 -54.28 24.23 26.43
CA ALA A 61 -54.34 22.89 25.86
C ALA A 61 -55.63 22.62 25.06
N ARG A 62 -56.75 23.22 25.47
CA ARG A 62 -58.01 23.17 24.73
C ARG A 62 -57.95 23.98 23.43
N LEU A 63 -57.31 25.15 23.47
CA LEU A 63 -57.20 26.06 22.32
C LEU A 63 -56.15 25.62 21.28
N MET A 64 -55.08 24.96 21.72
CA MET A 64 -54.02 24.41 20.86
C MET A 64 -53.79 22.92 21.16
N PRO A 65 -54.72 22.03 20.76
CA PRO A 65 -54.67 20.61 21.14
C PRO A 65 -53.53 19.86 20.45
N GLN A 66 -53.09 20.31 19.28
CA GLN A 66 -52.09 19.64 18.45
C GLN A 66 -50.86 20.52 18.19
N GLU A 67 -49.71 19.88 18.02
CA GLU A 67 -48.48 20.54 17.61
C GLU A 67 -48.60 21.11 16.20
N PHE A 68 -48.13 22.35 16.01
CA PHE A 68 -48.17 23.01 14.71
C PHE A 68 -47.38 22.26 13.64
N TRP A 69 -46.12 21.96 13.94
CA TRP A 69 -45.23 21.31 12.98
C TRP A 69 -45.62 19.88 12.67
N ARG A 70 -46.25 19.16 13.61
CA ARG A 70 -46.77 17.81 13.33
C ARG A 70 -47.83 17.87 12.23
N GLU A 71 -48.76 18.79 12.35
CA GLU A 71 -49.79 19.00 11.33
C GLU A 71 -49.18 19.43 9.99
N VAL A 72 -48.19 20.34 9.99
CA VAL A 72 -47.48 20.73 8.76
C VAL A 72 -46.83 19.52 8.09
N VAL A 73 -46.12 18.68 8.84
CA VAL A 73 -45.48 17.47 8.31
C VAL A 73 -46.50 16.50 7.72
N ASP A 74 -47.61 16.25 8.44
CA ASP A 74 -48.67 15.35 7.98
C ASP A 74 -49.35 15.87 6.70
N ARG A 75 -49.65 17.17 6.64
CA ARG A 75 -50.27 17.82 5.48
C ARG A 75 -49.32 17.82 4.28
N VAL A 76 -48.04 18.16 4.47
CA VAL A 76 -47.04 18.11 3.39
C VAL A 76 -46.86 16.67 2.89
N ALA A 77 -46.81 15.67 3.77
CA ALA A 77 -46.72 14.28 3.35
C ALA A 77 -47.93 13.82 2.50
N ALA A 78 -49.12 14.36 2.76
CA ALA A 78 -50.34 14.03 2.01
C ALA A 78 -50.48 14.82 0.70
N GLU A 79 -50.12 16.10 0.70
CA GLU A 79 -50.43 17.04 -0.40
C GLU A 79 -49.23 17.40 -1.27
N ALA A 80 -48.01 17.31 -0.73
CA ALA A 80 -46.74 17.61 -1.40
C ALA A 80 -45.63 16.64 -0.95
N PRO A 81 -45.78 15.32 -1.19
CA PRO A 81 -44.91 14.28 -0.61
C PRO A 81 -43.44 14.38 -1.02
N ASP A 82 -43.13 15.02 -2.15
CA ASP A 82 -41.76 15.19 -2.66
C ASP A 82 -41.02 16.39 -2.01
N THR A 83 -41.62 17.07 -1.03
CA THR A 83 -41.03 18.23 -0.36
C THR A 83 -40.22 17.83 0.89
N LEU A 84 -38.92 18.18 0.87
CA LEU A 84 -38.05 18.09 2.03
C LEU A 84 -38.22 19.30 2.95
N LEU A 85 -38.36 19.03 4.24
CA LEU A 85 -38.59 20.04 5.27
C LEU A 85 -37.40 20.11 6.22
N LEU A 86 -36.84 21.31 6.35
CA LEU A 86 -35.66 21.60 7.15
C LEU A 86 -36.02 22.61 8.23
N ALA A 87 -35.86 22.25 9.51
CA ALA A 87 -36.08 23.17 10.60
C ALA A 87 -34.76 23.72 11.13
N GLU A 88 -34.67 25.04 11.21
CA GLU A 88 -33.77 25.67 12.17
C GLU A 88 -34.44 25.63 13.55
N ALA A 89 -33.96 24.76 14.41
CA ALA A 89 -34.36 24.70 15.81
C ALA A 89 -33.11 24.72 16.69
N PHE A 90 -33.16 25.52 17.73
CA PHE A 90 -32.13 25.67 18.76
C PHE A 90 -32.73 25.25 20.12
N TRP A 91 -31.93 25.37 21.19
CA TRP A 91 -32.33 25.11 22.58
C TRP A 91 -32.52 23.64 22.93
N LEU A 92 -31.68 22.75 22.38
CA LEU A 92 -31.71 21.29 22.66
C LEU A 92 -33.05 20.64 22.23
N MET A 93 -33.73 21.24 21.25
CA MET A 93 -35.02 20.77 20.72
C MET A 93 -34.88 19.91 19.46
N GLU A 94 -33.67 19.69 18.97
CA GLU A 94 -33.40 18.98 17.72
C GLU A 94 -34.02 17.58 17.75
N GLY A 95 -33.80 16.86 18.85
CA GLY A 95 -34.42 15.56 19.08
C GLY A 95 -35.94 15.60 19.12
N TYR A 96 -36.55 16.67 19.65
CA TYR A 96 -38.01 16.84 19.68
C TYR A 96 -38.60 17.06 18.28
N PHE A 97 -37.96 17.91 17.46
CA PHE A 97 -38.37 18.14 16.07
C PHE A 97 -38.26 16.89 15.21
N VAL A 98 -37.19 16.13 15.39
CA VAL A 98 -36.98 14.89 14.65
C VAL A 98 -37.94 13.78 15.10
N ARG A 99 -37.97 13.49 16.41
CA ARG A 99 -38.63 12.30 16.95
C ARG A 99 -40.14 12.48 17.09
N THR A 100 -40.56 13.64 17.57
CA THR A 100 -41.97 13.89 17.91
C THR A 100 -42.69 14.58 16.76
N LEU A 101 -42.09 15.62 16.17
CA LEU A 101 -42.75 16.42 15.14
C LEU A 101 -42.61 15.80 13.74
N GLY A 102 -41.62 14.94 13.51
CA GLY A 102 -41.42 14.25 12.23
C GLY A 102 -40.72 15.10 11.18
N MET A 103 -40.01 16.16 11.57
CA MET A 103 -39.26 16.99 10.63
C MET A 103 -38.20 16.16 9.89
N HIS A 104 -38.07 16.38 8.58
CA HIS A 104 -37.14 15.60 7.74
C HIS A 104 -35.68 15.91 8.08
N ARG A 105 -35.33 17.19 8.29
CA ARG A 105 -33.99 17.63 8.66
C ARG A 105 -34.04 18.73 9.73
N VAL A 106 -33.06 18.76 10.63
CA VAL A 106 -32.95 19.76 11.70
C VAL A 106 -31.52 20.21 11.89
N TYR A 107 -31.32 21.51 12.09
CA TYR A 107 -30.00 22.09 12.37
C TYR A 107 -29.39 21.48 13.63
N ASN A 108 -28.09 21.19 13.60
CA ASN A 108 -27.35 20.64 14.73
C ASN A 108 -26.34 21.66 15.25
N SER A 109 -26.78 22.64 16.04
CA SER A 109 -25.87 23.65 16.61
C SER A 109 -24.89 23.05 17.63
N ALA A 110 -25.23 21.90 18.24
CA ALA A 110 -24.31 21.19 19.13
C ALA A 110 -23.02 20.77 18.41
N PHE A 111 -23.11 20.32 17.14
CA PHE A 111 -21.93 20.02 16.32
C PHE A 111 -20.97 21.21 16.26
N MET A 112 -21.47 22.38 15.85
CA MET A 112 -20.65 23.58 15.68
C MET A 112 -20.05 24.04 17.02
N HIS A 113 -20.88 24.28 18.03
CA HIS A 113 -20.43 24.88 19.29
C HIS A 113 -19.47 23.95 20.05
N MET A 114 -19.80 22.67 20.18
CA MET A 114 -18.98 21.74 20.96
C MET A 114 -17.65 21.45 20.27
N LEU A 115 -17.60 21.30 18.94
CA LEU A 115 -16.33 21.11 18.23
C LEU A 115 -15.46 22.38 18.22
N ARG A 116 -16.08 23.57 18.16
CA ARG A 116 -15.37 24.85 18.29
C ARG A 116 -14.73 24.98 19.66
N ASP A 117 -15.54 24.76 20.70
CA ASP A 117 -15.15 24.97 22.11
C ASP A 117 -14.35 23.79 22.69
N GLU A 118 -14.11 22.73 21.90
CA GLU A 118 -13.46 21.48 22.32
C GLU A 118 -14.19 20.78 23.48
N ASP A 119 -15.52 20.94 23.56
CA ASP A 119 -16.38 20.12 24.40
C ASP A 119 -16.60 18.74 23.74
N ASN A 120 -15.51 18.02 23.55
CA ASN A 120 -15.51 16.79 22.77
C ASN A 120 -16.32 15.69 23.47
N ALA A 121 -16.20 15.58 24.80
CA ALA A 121 -16.97 14.66 25.63
C ALA A 121 -18.48 14.94 25.56
N GLY A 122 -18.89 16.22 25.56
CA GLY A 122 -20.28 16.61 25.36
C GLY A 122 -20.82 16.14 24.01
N TYR A 123 -20.09 16.41 22.92
CA TYR A 123 -20.55 16.02 21.59
C TYR A 123 -20.55 14.50 21.38
N ARG A 124 -19.54 13.78 21.90
CA ARG A 124 -19.54 12.30 21.89
C ARG A 124 -20.71 11.72 22.68
N THR A 125 -21.10 12.36 23.79
CA THR A 125 -22.32 11.98 24.53
C THR A 125 -23.58 12.16 23.68
N VAL A 126 -23.69 13.26 22.93
CA VAL A 126 -24.82 13.48 21.99
C VAL A 126 -24.87 12.38 20.93
N LEU A 127 -23.74 12.02 20.32
CA LEU A 127 -23.68 10.94 19.34
C LEU A 127 -24.04 9.58 19.96
N ARG A 128 -23.46 9.23 21.11
CA ARG A 128 -23.72 7.97 21.82
C ARG A 128 -25.20 7.84 22.19
N ASN A 129 -25.79 8.89 22.75
CA ASN A 129 -27.22 8.92 23.12
C ASN A 129 -28.13 8.83 21.89
N THR A 130 -27.71 9.41 20.77
CA THR A 130 -28.47 9.29 19.51
C THR A 130 -28.43 7.84 19.01
N LEU A 131 -27.25 7.21 18.98
CA LEU A 131 -27.07 5.83 18.54
C LEU A 131 -27.82 4.82 19.43
N THR A 132 -27.79 4.98 20.75
CA THR A 132 -28.51 4.09 21.68
C THR A 132 -30.01 4.32 21.67
N PHE A 133 -30.49 5.48 21.20
CA PHE A 133 -31.92 5.72 21.07
C PHE A 133 -32.45 5.27 19.70
N ASP A 134 -31.94 5.85 18.62
CA ASP A 134 -32.30 5.55 17.24
C ASP A 134 -31.21 6.10 16.30
N PRO A 135 -30.35 5.24 15.72
CA PRO A 135 -29.29 5.65 14.79
C PRO A 135 -29.81 6.45 13.57
N GLU A 136 -31.05 6.22 13.14
CA GLU A 136 -31.65 6.89 11.97
C GLU A 136 -31.89 8.38 12.21
N ILE A 137 -31.75 8.86 13.44
CA ILE A 137 -31.77 10.30 13.75
C ILE A 137 -30.52 11.00 13.21
N LEU A 138 -29.36 10.33 13.17
CA LEU A 138 -28.11 10.96 12.71
C LEU A 138 -28.25 11.52 11.30
N LYS A 139 -28.92 10.78 10.39
CA LYS A 139 -29.15 11.25 9.02
C LYS A 139 -30.14 12.40 8.89
N ARG A 140 -30.79 12.78 9.98
CA ARG A 140 -31.71 13.92 10.02
C ARG A 140 -31.02 15.21 10.47
N TYR A 141 -29.80 15.15 10.98
CA TYR A 141 -29.06 16.34 11.36
C TYR A 141 -28.49 17.08 10.14
N VAL A 142 -28.52 18.41 10.23
CA VAL A 142 -27.76 19.30 9.36
C VAL A 142 -26.59 19.84 10.16
N ASN A 143 -25.40 19.36 9.83
CA ASN A 143 -24.16 19.77 10.47
C ASN A 143 -23.57 20.94 9.68
N PHE A 144 -23.13 21.98 10.38
CA PHE A 144 -22.57 23.20 9.79
C PHE A 144 -21.48 23.78 10.69
N MET A 145 -20.55 24.53 10.12
CA MET A 145 -19.51 25.26 10.87
C MET A 145 -19.87 26.74 11.07
N SER A 146 -20.78 27.26 10.26
CA SER A 146 -21.32 28.61 10.37
C SER A 146 -22.65 28.71 9.63
N ASN A 147 -23.46 29.68 10.03
CA ASN A 147 -24.64 30.14 9.31
C ASN A 147 -24.65 31.70 9.39
N PRO A 148 -25.61 32.40 8.76
CA PRO A 148 -25.66 33.87 8.80
C PRO A 148 -25.78 34.49 10.21
N ASP A 149 -26.36 33.75 11.16
CA ASP A 149 -26.55 34.20 12.55
C ASP A 149 -25.36 33.91 13.46
N GLU A 150 -24.36 33.17 12.97
CA GLU A 150 -23.17 32.78 13.70
C GLU A 150 -21.92 33.51 13.22
N ARG A 151 -20.83 33.40 13.97
CA ARG A 151 -19.52 33.86 13.50
C ARG A 151 -19.09 33.03 12.29
N SER A 152 -18.33 33.61 11.38
CA SER A 152 -17.82 32.90 10.19
C SER A 152 -16.97 31.70 10.59
N ALA A 153 -16.92 30.66 9.74
CA ALA A 153 -16.16 29.45 10.05
C ALA A 153 -14.66 29.75 10.26
N ILE A 154 -14.10 30.69 9.50
CA ILE A 154 -12.70 31.11 9.61
C ILE A 154 -12.41 31.79 10.97
N ASP A 155 -13.33 32.62 11.49
CA ASP A 155 -13.21 33.26 12.80
C ASP A 155 -13.36 32.27 13.96
N GLN A 156 -14.19 31.24 13.77
CA GLN A 156 -14.45 30.24 14.80
C GLN A 156 -13.38 29.14 14.88
N PHE A 157 -12.87 28.68 13.74
CA PHE A 157 -12.00 27.48 13.65
C PHE A 157 -10.59 27.77 13.11
N GLY A 158 -10.32 28.99 12.62
CA GLY A 158 -9.09 29.33 11.91
C GLY A 158 -9.04 28.74 10.49
N ASP A 159 -7.85 28.73 9.90
CA ASP A 159 -7.54 28.22 8.56
C ASP A 159 -6.66 26.95 8.56
N GLY A 160 -6.34 26.45 9.77
CA GLY A 160 -5.45 25.32 9.99
C GLY A 160 -6.16 23.96 10.10
N ASP A 161 -5.49 22.99 10.70
CA ASP A 161 -5.96 21.59 10.72
C ASP A 161 -7.23 21.37 11.55
N LYS A 162 -7.49 22.22 12.56
CA LYS A 162 -8.78 22.17 13.29
C LYS A 162 -9.96 22.44 12.36
N TYR A 163 -9.88 23.47 11.52
CA TYR A 163 -10.91 23.79 10.53
C TYR A 163 -11.16 22.60 9.61
N PHE A 164 -10.10 22.06 9.00
CA PHE A 164 -10.23 20.97 8.03
C PHE A 164 -10.62 19.64 8.67
N GLY A 165 -10.23 19.38 9.91
CA GLY A 165 -10.69 18.26 10.70
C GLY A 165 -12.20 18.32 10.96
N VAL A 166 -12.71 19.47 11.42
CA VAL A 166 -14.16 19.68 11.63
C VAL A 166 -14.94 19.63 10.32
N ALA A 167 -14.43 20.23 9.24
CA ALA A 167 -15.04 20.15 7.91
C ALA A 167 -15.08 18.71 7.38
N THR A 168 -14.06 17.90 7.68
CA THR A 168 -14.06 16.46 7.36
C THR A 168 -15.18 15.77 8.12
N VAL A 169 -15.28 15.95 9.44
CA VAL A 169 -16.37 15.34 10.24
C VAL A 169 -17.75 15.79 9.73
N MET A 170 -17.90 17.06 9.36
CA MET A 170 -19.13 17.58 8.78
C MET A 170 -19.50 16.84 7.47
N ALA A 171 -18.52 16.59 6.60
CA ALA A 171 -18.70 15.92 5.32
C ALA A 171 -18.96 14.41 5.45
N THR A 172 -18.40 13.76 6.48
CA THR A 172 -18.39 12.28 6.61
C THR A 172 -19.30 11.71 7.69
N LEU A 173 -19.93 12.54 8.53
CA LEU A 173 -21.04 12.09 9.39
C LEU A 173 -22.33 11.85 8.58
N PRO A 174 -23.24 10.98 9.03
CA PRO A 174 -24.59 10.89 8.49
C PRO A 174 -25.31 12.24 8.54
N GLY A 175 -26.19 12.48 7.55
CA GLY A 175 -27.04 13.67 7.51
C GLY A 175 -26.71 14.63 6.37
N LEU A 176 -26.85 15.93 6.60
CA LEU A 176 -26.60 16.95 5.57
C LEU A 176 -25.47 17.88 6.01
N PRO A 177 -24.33 17.93 5.31
CA PRO A 177 -23.37 19.01 5.50
C PRO A 177 -23.93 20.30 4.90
N MET A 178 -23.79 21.40 5.62
CA MET A 178 -24.16 22.73 5.13
C MET A 178 -22.97 23.68 5.29
N PHE A 179 -22.55 24.27 4.17
CA PHE A 179 -21.49 25.27 4.12
C PHE A 179 -22.10 26.67 4.16
N GLY A 180 -21.53 27.53 5.02
CA GLY A 180 -21.90 28.94 5.08
C GLY A 180 -21.42 29.70 3.84
N HIS A 181 -22.06 30.83 3.55
CA HIS A 181 -21.57 31.75 2.52
C HIS A 181 -20.14 32.20 2.84
N GLY A 182 -19.24 32.19 1.84
CA GLY A 182 -17.85 32.61 2.00
C GLY A 182 -16.97 31.62 2.77
N GLN A 183 -17.51 30.47 3.21
CA GLN A 183 -16.75 29.50 4.02
C GLN A 183 -15.57 28.90 3.24
N VAL A 184 -15.74 28.60 1.94
CA VAL A 184 -14.69 28.03 1.08
C VAL A 184 -13.66 29.11 0.72
N GLU A 185 -14.12 30.32 0.47
CA GLU A 185 -13.30 31.49 0.14
C GLU A 185 -12.55 32.06 1.35
N GLY A 186 -12.96 31.72 2.57
CA GLY A 186 -12.34 32.18 3.81
C GLY A 186 -12.79 33.59 4.24
N PHE A 187 -14.00 34.01 3.88
CA PHE A 187 -14.54 35.30 4.30
C PHE A 187 -14.85 35.31 5.79
N ALA A 188 -14.40 36.37 6.45
CA ALA A 188 -14.56 36.58 7.88
C ALA A 188 -15.79 37.43 8.22
N GLU A 189 -16.29 38.26 7.30
CA GLU A 189 -17.43 39.13 7.56
C GLU A 189 -18.68 38.34 7.97
N ARG A 190 -19.29 38.75 9.08
CA ARG A 190 -20.60 38.24 9.48
C ARG A 190 -21.69 39.03 8.77
N TYR A 191 -22.52 38.33 8.02
CA TYR A 191 -23.61 38.91 7.25
C TYR A 191 -24.94 38.76 8.01
N GLY A 192 -25.42 39.86 8.61
CA GLY A 192 -26.77 39.93 9.18
C GLY A 192 -27.82 40.42 8.17
N MET A 193 -29.10 40.24 8.49
CA MET A 193 -30.23 40.68 7.64
C MET A 193 -30.31 42.21 7.46
N GLU A 194 -29.60 42.98 8.29
CA GLU A 194 -29.51 44.44 8.21
C GLU A 194 -28.56 44.95 7.11
N PHE A 195 -27.77 44.08 6.51
CA PHE A 195 -26.75 44.45 5.52
C PHE A 195 -27.32 44.40 4.09
N ARG A 196 -27.12 45.49 3.32
CA ARG A 196 -27.48 45.55 1.89
C ARG A 196 -26.38 45.03 0.94
N ARG A 197 -25.14 44.99 1.43
CA ARG A 197 -23.93 44.56 0.72
C ARG A 197 -22.82 44.28 1.73
N ALA A 198 -21.80 43.53 1.32
CA ALA A 198 -20.55 43.37 2.07
C ALA A 198 -19.93 44.73 2.42
N ARG A 199 -19.41 44.88 3.64
CA ARG A 199 -18.69 46.08 4.09
C ARG A 199 -17.19 45.91 3.97
N LEU A 200 -16.70 44.67 4.08
CA LEU A 200 -15.30 44.35 3.88
C LEU A 200 -15.04 44.04 2.40
N ASP A 201 -13.91 44.53 1.88
CA ASP A 201 -13.41 44.16 0.54
C ASP A 201 -12.56 42.90 0.66
N GLU A 202 -13.20 41.80 1.08
CA GLU A 202 -12.51 40.52 1.26
C GLU A 202 -12.20 39.88 -0.09
N ARG A 203 -11.00 39.29 -0.18
CA ARG A 203 -10.59 38.52 -1.36
C ARG A 203 -10.53 37.04 -1.00
N PRO A 204 -10.97 36.14 -1.90
CA PRO A 204 -10.88 34.71 -1.65
C PRO A 204 -9.44 34.30 -1.35
N ASN A 205 -9.26 33.45 -0.34
CA ASN A 205 -7.97 32.88 0.03
C ASN A 205 -7.66 31.66 -0.85
N PRO A 206 -6.71 31.73 -1.80
CA PRO A 206 -6.45 30.64 -2.72
C PRO A 206 -5.97 29.36 -2.02
N GLY A 207 -5.15 29.50 -0.97
CA GLY A 207 -4.64 28.34 -0.22
C GLY A 207 -5.73 27.61 0.55
N LEU A 208 -6.74 28.33 1.06
CA LEU A 208 -7.89 27.71 1.71
C LEU A 208 -8.77 26.97 0.69
N ILE A 209 -8.99 27.56 -0.49
CA ILE A 209 -9.75 26.94 -1.59
C ILE A 209 -9.04 25.66 -2.06
N GLU A 210 -7.74 25.73 -2.33
CA GLU A 210 -6.94 24.56 -2.75
C GLU A 210 -6.98 23.43 -1.72
N ARG A 211 -6.96 23.75 -0.42
CA ARG A 211 -7.15 22.73 0.64
C ARG A 211 -8.55 22.13 0.62
N HIS A 212 -9.60 22.90 0.39
CA HIS A 212 -10.96 22.36 0.23
C HIS A 212 -11.05 21.40 -0.96
N GLU A 213 -10.50 21.81 -2.10
CA GLU A 213 -10.46 21.00 -3.32
C GLU A 213 -9.72 19.67 -3.09
N ARG A 214 -8.62 19.70 -2.34
CA ARG A 214 -7.82 18.50 -2.04
C ARG A 214 -8.43 17.62 -0.95
N GLU A 215 -8.95 18.19 0.13
CA GLU A 215 -9.25 17.47 1.37
C GLU A 215 -10.74 17.25 1.61
N ILE A 216 -11.63 18.12 1.11
CA ILE A 216 -13.05 18.13 1.44
C ILE A 216 -13.93 17.76 0.24
N PHE A 217 -13.69 18.36 -0.94
CA PHE A 217 -14.51 18.12 -2.13
C PHE A 217 -14.55 16.64 -2.56
N PRO A 218 -13.45 15.87 -2.49
CA PRO A 218 -13.51 14.43 -2.76
C PRO A 218 -14.50 13.70 -1.85
N LEU A 219 -14.58 14.08 -0.57
CA LEU A 219 -15.52 13.50 0.39
C LEU A 219 -16.97 13.88 0.08
N LEU A 220 -17.20 15.11 -0.40
CA LEU A 220 -18.51 15.57 -0.85
C LEU A 220 -18.98 14.85 -2.13
N HIS A 221 -18.06 14.52 -3.05
CA HIS A 221 -18.37 13.69 -4.20
C HIS A 221 -18.74 12.26 -3.80
N GLU A 222 -18.21 11.78 -2.67
CA GLU A 222 -18.51 10.47 -2.08
C GLU A 222 -19.65 10.51 -1.04
N ARG A 223 -20.47 11.57 -1.03
CA ARG A 223 -21.49 11.81 0.01
C ARG A 223 -22.42 10.62 0.24
N ALA A 224 -22.76 9.88 -0.82
CA ALA A 224 -23.63 8.71 -0.75
C ALA A 224 -23.12 7.64 0.23
N LEU A 225 -21.80 7.46 0.34
CA LEU A 225 -21.17 6.51 1.26
C LEU A 225 -21.43 6.85 2.73
N PHE A 226 -21.61 8.14 3.02
CA PHE A 226 -21.68 8.66 4.37
C PHE A 226 -23.08 9.12 4.78
N ALA A 227 -24.05 9.19 3.86
CA ALA A 227 -25.30 9.93 4.09
C ALA A 227 -26.23 9.20 5.06
N GLU A 228 -26.20 7.87 5.03
CA GLU A 228 -27.04 6.99 5.82
C GLU A 228 -26.35 6.57 7.13
N ALA A 229 -27.16 6.12 8.10
CA ALA A 229 -26.70 5.69 9.41
C ALA A 229 -26.56 4.15 9.56
N GLY A 230 -27.04 3.37 8.57
CA GLY A 230 -27.16 1.91 8.70
C GLY A 230 -25.85 1.17 8.93
N GLU A 231 -24.75 1.60 8.29
CA GLU A 231 -23.41 1.05 8.49
C GLU A 231 -22.51 1.96 9.34
N PHE A 232 -23.07 3.02 9.94
CA PHE A 232 -22.30 3.93 10.77
C PHE A 232 -21.92 3.28 12.10
N GLN A 233 -20.63 3.28 12.43
CA GLN A 233 -20.11 2.74 13.69
C GLN A 233 -19.19 3.77 14.33
N LEU A 234 -19.55 4.26 15.52
CA LEU A 234 -18.68 5.12 16.34
C LEU A 234 -17.83 4.26 17.27
N TYR A 235 -16.52 4.47 17.32
CA TYR A 235 -15.58 3.73 18.16
C TYR A 235 -15.09 4.58 19.35
N ASP A 236 -14.83 3.91 20.46
CA ASP A 236 -14.06 4.47 21.57
C ASP A 236 -12.57 4.22 21.31
N LEU A 237 -11.76 5.29 21.28
CA LEU A 237 -10.32 5.16 21.34
C LEU A 237 -9.95 4.98 22.82
N VAL A 238 -9.40 3.82 23.17
CA VAL A 238 -8.98 3.53 24.53
C VAL A 238 -7.48 3.76 24.66
N GLY A 239 -7.09 4.67 25.54
CA GLY A 239 -5.69 4.98 25.84
C GLY A 239 -5.02 3.87 26.68
N GLU A 240 -3.71 4.00 26.92
CA GLU A 240 -2.94 3.00 27.69
C GLU A 240 -3.46 2.78 29.12
N GLY A 241 -4.09 3.79 29.72
CA GLY A 241 -4.71 3.72 31.06
C GLY A 241 -6.10 3.09 31.09
N GLY A 242 -6.64 2.64 29.95
CA GLY A 242 -7.98 2.06 29.85
C GLY A 242 -9.14 3.07 29.81
N ALA A 243 -8.84 4.38 29.88
CA ALA A 243 -9.83 5.43 29.71
C ALA A 243 -10.13 5.69 28.23
N VAL A 244 -11.36 6.13 27.95
CA VAL A 244 -11.76 6.58 26.61
C VAL A 244 -11.20 7.99 26.37
N GLU A 245 -10.52 8.16 25.25
CA GLU A 245 -10.03 9.45 24.78
C GLU A 245 -11.17 10.20 24.08
N GLU A 246 -11.89 11.00 24.86
CA GLU A 246 -13.07 11.74 24.37
C GLU A 246 -12.69 12.83 23.35
N ASP A 247 -11.42 13.24 23.26
CA ASP A 247 -10.93 14.19 22.25
C ASP A 247 -10.80 13.59 20.84
N VAL A 248 -11.02 12.28 20.69
CA VAL A 248 -10.90 11.57 19.40
C VAL A 248 -12.27 11.12 18.88
N TYR A 249 -12.56 11.49 17.64
CA TYR A 249 -13.68 10.98 16.86
C TYR A 249 -13.16 9.92 15.90
N ALA A 250 -13.47 8.65 16.16
CA ALA A 250 -13.14 7.53 15.29
C ALA A 250 -14.42 6.81 14.88
N TYR A 251 -14.72 6.73 13.58
CA TYR A 251 -15.92 6.06 13.10
C TYR A 251 -15.75 5.50 11.71
N SER A 252 -16.49 4.44 11.41
CA SER A 252 -16.61 3.88 10.07
C SER A 252 -18.01 4.06 9.52
N ASN A 253 -18.13 4.07 8.19
CA ASN A 253 -19.40 4.01 7.49
C ASN A 253 -19.19 3.27 6.15
N GLY A 254 -20.26 2.93 5.47
CA GLY A 254 -20.18 2.18 4.22
C GLY A 254 -21.47 2.10 3.45
N GLN A 255 -21.35 1.68 2.19
CA GLN A 255 -22.46 1.41 1.29
C GLN A 255 -22.10 0.23 0.40
N GLY A 256 -22.90 -0.84 0.43
CA GLY A 256 -22.60 -2.07 -0.29
C GLY A 256 -21.31 -2.71 0.23
N GLU A 257 -20.30 -2.84 -0.62
CA GLU A 257 -18.96 -3.36 -0.26
C GLU A 257 -17.97 -2.25 0.13
N ARG A 258 -18.29 -0.99 -0.18
CA ARG A 258 -17.40 0.15 0.09
C ARG A 258 -17.39 0.50 1.57
N ARG A 259 -16.21 0.83 2.09
CA ARG A 259 -16.00 1.10 3.52
C ARG A 259 -15.08 2.30 3.70
N ALA A 260 -15.32 3.07 4.75
CA ALA A 260 -14.48 4.18 5.13
C ALA A 260 -14.22 4.15 6.65
N LEU A 261 -13.05 4.64 7.07
CA LEU A 261 -12.69 4.88 8.46
C LEU A 261 -12.14 6.30 8.59
N ILE A 262 -12.80 7.10 9.42
CA ILE A 262 -12.42 8.49 9.70
C ILE A 262 -11.94 8.55 11.13
N VAL A 263 -10.80 9.20 11.34
CA VAL A 263 -10.23 9.45 12.67
C VAL A 263 -9.84 10.92 12.74
N PHE A 264 -10.35 11.64 13.74
CA PHE A 264 -10.02 13.04 13.97
C PHE A 264 -9.76 13.30 15.45
N HIS A 265 -8.62 13.88 15.77
CA HIS A 265 -8.26 14.31 17.12
C HIS A 265 -8.54 15.80 17.30
N ASN A 266 -9.67 16.18 17.91
CA ASN A 266 -10.08 17.59 18.05
C ASN A 266 -9.42 18.25 19.28
N ARG A 267 -8.09 18.21 19.35
CA ARG A 267 -7.32 18.79 20.45
C ARG A 267 -5.91 19.12 20.01
N TYR A 268 -5.35 20.20 20.56
CA TYR A 268 -3.93 20.52 20.39
C TYR A 268 -3.04 19.69 21.36
N ALA A 269 -2.97 18.37 21.11
CA ALA A 269 -2.17 17.45 21.90
C ALA A 269 -1.70 16.26 21.04
N LYS A 270 -0.87 15.38 21.61
CA LYS A 270 -0.64 14.04 21.06
C LYS A 270 -1.48 13.04 21.84
N VAL A 271 -2.02 12.04 21.15
CA VAL A 271 -2.78 10.95 21.76
C VAL A 271 -2.38 9.62 21.13
N ARG A 272 -2.34 8.57 21.95
CA ARG A 272 -2.12 7.20 21.51
C ARG A 272 -3.15 6.31 22.18
N GLY A 273 -3.74 5.42 21.39
CA GLY A 273 -4.71 4.48 21.89
C GLY A 273 -5.11 3.47 20.83
N ARG A 274 -6.21 2.77 21.10
CA ARG A 274 -6.68 1.66 20.28
C ARG A 274 -8.18 1.72 20.11
N ILE A 275 -8.64 1.50 18.88
CA ILE A 275 -10.05 1.26 18.59
C ILE A 275 -10.28 -0.23 18.39
N GLN A 276 -11.30 -0.79 19.04
CA GLN A 276 -11.62 -2.22 18.90
C GLN A 276 -13.11 -2.47 18.71
N ARG A 277 -13.96 -1.92 19.59
CA ARG A 277 -15.41 -2.12 19.54
C ARG A 277 -16.13 -0.79 19.39
N ALA A 278 -17.21 -0.80 18.62
CA ALA A 278 -18.09 0.32 18.46
C ALA A 278 -18.92 0.53 19.74
N VAL A 279 -19.34 1.77 19.99
CA VAL A 279 -20.36 2.07 21.00
C VAL A 279 -21.65 1.33 20.67
N PRO A 280 -22.46 0.95 21.67
CA PRO A 280 -23.74 0.29 21.41
C PRO A 280 -24.67 1.17 20.56
N ALA A 281 -25.31 0.56 19.55
CA ALA A 281 -26.34 1.19 18.74
C ALA A 281 -27.63 0.37 18.80
N ALA A 282 -28.78 1.06 18.86
CA ALA A 282 -30.08 0.41 18.86
C ALA A 282 -30.42 -0.18 17.48
N MET A 283 -31.05 -1.33 17.49
CA MET A 283 -31.59 -2.03 16.32
C MET A 283 -33.08 -2.27 16.51
N ALA A 284 -33.83 -2.37 15.41
CA ALA A 284 -35.23 -2.79 15.47
C ALA A 284 -35.30 -4.25 15.96
N GLY A 285 -35.82 -4.46 17.17
CA GLY A 285 -36.06 -5.79 17.75
C GLY A 285 -37.46 -6.33 17.43
N ASP A 286 -37.64 -7.65 17.48
CA ASP A 286 -38.88 -8.36 17.10
C ASP A 286 -40.06 -8.11 18.07
N ALA A 287 -39.83 -7.55 19.26
CA ALA A 287 -40.84 -7.45 20.33
C ALA A 287 -41.05 -6.02 20.90
N GLY A 288 -40.53 -4.98 20.24
CA GLY A 288 -40.66 -3.59 20.70
C GLY A 288 -39.72 -3.18 21.85
N GLU A 289 -38.89 -4.10 22.35
CA GLU A 289 -37.72 -3.77 23.16
C GLU A 289 -36.50 -3.53 22.26
N PRO A 290 -35.72 -2.46 22.50
CA PRO A 290 -34.54 -2.15 21.69
C PRO A 290 -33.43 -3.18 21.96
N GLU A 291 -33.02 -3.90 20.90
CA GLU A 291 -31.79 -4.69 20.95
C GLU A 291 -30.58 -3.80 20.66
N PHE A 292 -29.52 -3.97 21.43
CA PHE A 292 -28.28 -3.21 21.23
C PHE A 292 -27.24 -4.08 20.53
N ARG A 293 -26.73 -3.59 19.40
CA ARG A 293 -25.62 -4.22 18.70
C ARG A 293 -24.35 -3.41 18.89
N THR A 294 -23.26 -4.11 19.13
CA THR A 294 -21.90 -3.56 19.06
C THR A 294 -21.13 -4.40 18.05
N ARG A 295 -20.37 -3.74 17.16
CA ARG A 295 -19.52 -4.40 16.16
C ARG A 295 -18.05 -4.12 16.45
N SER A 296 -17.17 -5.03 16.10
CA SER A 296 -15.73 -4.76 16.11
C SER A 296 -15.33 -3.84 14.95
N ILE A 297 -14.15 -3.22 15.03
CA ILE A 297 -13.57 -2.49 13.90
C ILE A 297 -13.33 -3.42 12.70
N ALA A 298 -12.97 -4.67 12.95
CA ALA A 298 -12.77 -5.66 11.89
C ALA A 298 -14.09 -6.01 11.18
N GLU A 299 -15.19 -6.16 11.92
CA GLU A 299 -16.53 -6.36 11.35
C GLU A 299 -17.01 -5.12 10.59
N GLY A 300 -16.80 -3.92 11.15
CA GLY A 300 -17.18 -2.66 10.50
C GLY A 300 -16.47 -2.45 9.16
N LEU A 301 -15.22 -2.87 9.04
CA LEU A 301 -14.43 -2.80 7.81
C LEU A 301 -14.55 -4.04 6.91
N GLY A 302 -15.28 -5.08 7.32
CA GLY A 302 -15.43 -6.31 6.54
C GLY A 302 -14.14 -7.11 6.37
N LEU A 303 -13.28 -7.15 7.39
CA LEU A 303 -11.96 -7.79 7.30
C LEU A 303 -12.05 -9.32 7.38
N PRO A 304 -11.31 -10.08 6.55
CA PRO A 304 -11.20 -11.53 6.68
C PRO A 304 -10.46 -11.92 7.97
N THR A 305 -10.62 -13.18 8.37
CA THR A 305 -9.98 -13.75 9.57
C THR A 305 -8.71 -14.54 9.27
N ASP A 306 -8.31 -14.63 8.00
CA ASP A 306 -7.17 -15.44 7.59
C ASP A 306 -5.83 -14.84 8.08
N ASP A 307 -4.90 -15.69 8.50
CA ASP A 307 -3.59 -15.28 9.03
C ASP A 307 -2.67 -14.67 7.96
N ASP A 308 -2.92 -14.97 6.69
CA ASP A 308 -2.20 -14.45 5.53
C ASP A 308 -2.78 -13.14 4.99
N ALA A 309 -3.92 -12.67 5.53
CA ALA A 309 -4.58 -11.46 5.08
C ALA A 309 -4.01 -10.20 5.74
N TRP A 310 -3.70 -9.23 4.89
CA TRP A 310 -3.15 -7.94 5.26
C TRP A 310 -4.02 -6.81 4.73
N LEU A 311 -4.19 -5.79 5.57
CA LEU A 311 -4.91 -4.57 5.28
C LEU A 311 -3.93 -3.45 4.93
N ILE A 312 -4.13 -2.82 3.79
CA ILE A 312 -3.48 -1.58 3.38
C ILE A 312 -4.47 -0.43 3.57
N LEU A 313 -4.13 0.48 4.48
CA LEU A 313 -4.89 1.70 4.76
C LEU A 313 -4.17 2.88 4.15
N ARG A 314 -4.73 3.50 3.12
CA ARG A 314 -4.20 4.74 2.53
C ARG A 314 -4.95 5.94 3.06
N ASP A 315 -4.24 6.84 3.71
CA ASP A 315 -4.82 8.12 4.12
C ASP A 315 -4.92 9.06 2.93
N MET A 316 -6.13 9.53 2.61
CA MET A 316 -6.35 10.46 1.50
C MET A 316 -5.64 11.80 1.69
N ARG A 317 -5.40 12.22 2.94
CA ARG A 317 -4.82 13.53 3.26
C ARG A 317 -3.30 13.53 3.06
N SER A 318 -2.60 12.58 3.68
CA SER A 318 -1.14 12.48 3.60
C SER A 318 -0.63 11.65 2.42
N GLY A 319 -1.50 10.85 1.79
CA GLY A 319 -1.15 9.89 0.74
C GLY A 319 -0.38 8.67 1.25
N ARG A 320 -0.07 8.60 2.54
CA ARG A 320 0.71 7.51 3.14
C ARG A 320 -0.15 6.26 3.36
N GLU A 321 0.53 5.12 3.35
CA GLU A 321 -0.07 3.80 3.49
C GLU A 321 0.44 3.10 4.76
N TRP A 322 -0.48 2.47 5.49
CA TRP A 322 -0.20 1.60 6.61
C TRP A 322 -0.48 0.16 6.23
N LEU A 323 0.42 -0.74 6.62
CA LEU A 323 0.25 -2.18 6.51
C LEU A 323 -0.11 -2.76 7.88
N ARG A 324 -1.20 -3.52 7.98
CA ARG A 324 -1.70 -4.14 9.22
C ARG A 324 -2.19 -5.55 8.96
N GLN A 325 -2.00 -6.47 9.90
CA GLN A 325 -2.50 -7.84 9.75
C GLN A 325 -3.99 -7.89 10.14
N CYS A 326 -4.84 -8.49 9.31
CA CYS A 326 -6.29 -8.57 9.57
C CYS A 326 -6.59 -9.35 10.86
N ALA A 327 -5.94 -10.50 11.07
CA ALA A 327 -6.10 -11.31 12.28
C ALA A 327 -5.76 -10.53 13.58
N GLN A 328 -4.72 -9.69 13.54
CA GLN A 328 -4.37 -8.84 14.70
C GLN A 328 -5.44 -7.77 14.97
N ILE A 329 -6.07 -7.21 13.93
CA ILE A 329 -7.16 -6.25 14.10
C ILE A 329 -8.39 -6.93 14.71
N HIS A 330 -8.68 -8.19 14.35
CA HIS A 330 -9.75 -8.97 14.99
C HIS A 330 -9.46 -9.21 16.49
N GLU A 331 -8.26 -9.67 16.83
CA GLU A 331 -7.89 -10.01 18.20
C GLU A 331 -7.75 -8.77 19.10
N ARG A 332 -7.08 -7.73 18.59
CA ARG A 332 -6.57 -6.61 19.39
C ARG A 332 -7.08 -5.25 18.96
N GLY A 333 -7.78 -5.12 17.84
CA GLY A 333 -8.19 -3.82 17.31
C GLY A 333 -7.07 -3.09 16.55
N LEU A 334 -7.30 -1.82 16.24
CA LEU A 334 -6.38 -0.97 15.48
C LEU A 334 -5.73 0.07 16.39
N ASP A 335 -4.40 0.00 16.51
CA ASP A 335 -3.61 0.99 17.24
C ASP A 335 -3.44 2.28 16.43
N LEU A 336 -3.64 3.42 17.10
CA LEU A 336 -3.57 4.76 16.53
C LEU A 336 -2.69 5.66 17.39
N GLU A 337 -1.89 6.49 16.72
CA GLU A 337 -1.14 7.59 17.32
C GLU A 337 -1.45 8.82 16.47
N LEU A 338 -1.91 9.90 17.11
CA LEU A 338 -2.37 11.12 16.44
C LEU A 338 -1.72 12.35 17.05
N GLY A 339 -1.29 13.28 16.20
CA GLY A 339 -0.83 14.61 16.58
C GLY A 339 -1.96 15.60 16.82
N ALA A 340 -1.58 16.86 17.02
CA ALA A 340 -2.53 17.95 17.26
C ALA A 340 -3.42 18.18 16.04
N TYR A 341 -4.74 18.16 16.25
CA TYR A 341 -5.73 18.32 15.18
C TYR A 341 -5.58 17.33 14.00
N GLU A 342 -4.87 16.22 14.20
CA GLU A 342 -4.62 15.27 13.12
C GLU A 342 -5.94 14.59 12.70
N CYS A 343 -6.17 14.58 11.39
CA CYS A 343 -7.30 13.91 10.77
C CYS A 343 -6.77 12.91 9.74
N ARG A 344 -7.26 11.67 9.80
CA ARG A 344 -6.97 10.59 8.85
C ARG A 344 -8.26 10.11 8.21
N VAL A 345 -8.23 9.95 6.89
CA VAL A 345 -9.38 9.50 6.10
C VAL A 345 -8.96 8.31 5.27
N PHE A 346 -9.41 7.13 5.68
CA PHE A 346 -9.17 5.89 4.97
C PHE A 346 -10.42 5.51 4.19
N MET A 347 -10.32 5.50 2.86
CA MET A 347 -11.38 5.08 1.96
C MET A 347 -11.01 3.77 1.31
N ASP A 348 -12.00 2.88 1.18
CA ASP A 348 -11.91 1.59 0.49
C ASP A 348 -10.60 0.83 0.82
N PRO A 349 -10.38 0.45 2.11
CA PRO A 349 -9.18 -0.27 2.53
C PRO A 349 -8.93 -1.51 1.67
N VAL A 350 -7.67 -1.73 1.26
CA VAL A 350 -7.31 -2.80 0.34
C VAL A 350 -6.84 -4.01 1.14
N ILE A 351 -7.40 -5.19 0.83
CA ILE A 351 -6.97 -6.46 1.41
C ILE A 351 -6.07 -7.19 0.43
N VAL A 352 -4.90 -7.60 0.88
CA VAL A 352 -3.91 -8.40 0.14
C VAL A 352 -3.58 -9.67 0.91
N ARG A 353 -3.14 -10.71 0.21
CA ARG A 353 -2.74 -11.98 0.83
C ARG A 353 -1.27 -12.24 0.64
N ASP A 354 -0.64 -12.77 1.68
CA ASP A 354 0.75 -13.19 1.63
C ASP A 354 0.91 -14.50 0.85
N GLY A 355 1.93 -14.54 -0.01
CA GLY A 355 2.39 -15.77 -0.64
C GLY A 355 3.34 -16.56 0.28
N PRO A 356 3.93 -17.67 -0.23
CA PRO A 356 4.87 -18.50 0.52
C PRO A 356 6.09 -17.74 1.09
N SER A 357 6.52 -16.68 0.41
CA SER A 357 7.64 -15.80 0.82
C SER A 357 7.33 -14.94 2.06
N ARG A 358 6.04 -14.77 2.38
CA ARG A 358 5.49 -13.92 3.45
C ARG A 358 6.04 -12.49 3.44
N ASP A 359 6.05 -11.86 2.27
CA ASP A 359 6.69 -10.56 2.05
C ASP A 359 5.99 -9.42 2.81
N HIS A 360 4.66 -9.42 2.89
CA HIS A 360 3.92 -8.43 3.69
C HIS A 360 4.21 -8.61 5.17
N ALA A 361 4.27 -9.84 5.68
CA ALA A 361 4.65 -10.09 7.08
C ALA A 361 6.06 -9.56 7.42
N ARG A 362 7.03 -9.78 6.53
CA ARG A 362 8.40 -9.28 6.70
C ARG A 362 8.45 -7.76 6.64
N LEU A 363 7.75 -7.16 5.67
CA LEU A 363 7.66 -5.72 5.56
C LEU A 363 7.00 -5.13 6.81
N ALA A 364 5.88 -5.68 7.27
CA ALA A 364 5.18 -5.20 8.46
C ALA A 364 6.07 -5.24 9.71
N ALA A 365 6.86 -6.31 9.90
CA ALA A 365 7.85 -6.38 10.97
C ALA A 365 8.89 -5.25 10.87
N ARG A 366 9.44 -5.01 9.67
CA ARG A 366 10.41 -3.92 9.42
C ARG A 366 9.82 -2.54 9.66
N LEU A 367 8.56 -2.31 9.26
CA LEU A 367 7.88 -1.04 9.45
C LEU A 367 7.50 -0.79 10.91
N SER A 368 7.29 -1.85 11.70
CA SER A 368 6.91 -1.74 13.12
C SER A 368 5.69 -0.83 13.32
N GLY A 369 4.73 -0.92 12.40
CA GLY A 369 3.50 -0.13 12.39
C GLY A 369 3.61 1.27 11.77
N ASN A 370 4.81 1.75 11.40
CA ASN A 370 4.97 3.06 10.76
C ASN A 370 4.42 3.07 9.33
N PRO A 371 3.88 4.22 8.87
CA PRO A 371 3.43 4.36 7.49
C PRO A 371 4.58 4.52 6.50
N VAL A 372 4.32 4.17 5.24
CA VAL A 372 5.20 4.41 4.08
C VAL A 372 4.49 5.21 2.99
N PRO A 373 5.21 5.85 2.05
CA PRO A 373 4.59 6.48 0.88
C PRO A 373 3.81 5.49 0.01
N SER A 374 4.34 4.27 -0.16
CA SER A 374 3.68 3.16 -0.86
C SER A 374 4.15 1.82 -0.32
N VAL A 375 3.22 0.95 0.08
CA VAL A 375 3.50 -0.42 0.48
C VAL A 375 4.06 -1.22 -0.70
N GLN A 376 3.55 -0.98 -1.91
CA GLN A 376 4.02 -1.67 -3.11
C GLN A 376 5.49 -1.34 -3.41
N GLU A 377 5.90 -0.08 -3.32
CA GLU A 377 7.30 0.30 -3.53
C GLU A 377 8.20 -0.24 -2.41
N ALA A 378 7.75 -0.16 -1.15
CA ALA A 378 8.48 -0.72 -0.02
C ALA A 378 8.67 -2.25 -0.12
N LEU A 379 7.68 -2.98 -0.66
CA LEU A 379 7.80 -4.40 -0.98
C LEU A 379 8.84 -4.65 -2.08
N ARG A 380 8.84 -3.85 -3.16
CA ARG A 380 9.85 -3.98 -4.22
C ARG A 380 11.26 -3.75 -3.69
N ASP A 381 11.45 -2.77 -2.81
CA ASP A 381 12.76 -2.51 -2.20
C ASP A 381 13.19 -3.64 -1.26
N LEU A 382 12.26 -4.15 -0.44
CA LEU A 382 12.51 -5.33 0.40
C LEU A 382 12.89 -6.55 -0.44
N LEU A 383 12.19 -6.80 -1.54
CA LEU A 383 12.52 -7.88 -2.47
C LEU A 383 13.92 -7.69 -3.07
N ARG A 384 14.26 -6.47 -3.50
CA ARG A 384 15.57 -6.18 -4.07
C ARG A 384 16.71 -6.39 -3.07
N GLU A 385 16.52 -5.95 -1.83
CA GLU A 385 17.46 -6.16 -0.73
C GLU A 385 17.67 -7.66 -0.49
N ARG A 386 16.59 -8.43 -0.38
CA ARG A 386 16.65 -9.89 -0.14
C ARG A 386 17.29 -10.67 -1.28
N VAL A 387 17.01 -10.31 -2.52
CA VAL A 387 17.71 -10.91 -3.68
C VAL A 387 19.19 -10.58 -3.57
N ARG A 388 19.56 -9.32 -3.34
CA ARG A 388 20.97 -8.92 -3.21
C ARG A 388 21.70 -9.66 -2.08
N GLU A 389 21.07 -9.80 -0.91
CA GLU A 389 21.64 -10.55 0.22
C GLU A 389 21.86 -12.03 -0.12
N ALA A 390 20.88 -12.67 -0.75
CA ALA A 390 20.99 -14.07 -1.14
C ALA A 390 22.04 -14.26 -2.25
N MET A 391 22.15 -13.31 -3.19
CA MET A 391 23.21 -13.28 -4.22
C MET A 391 24.60 -13.09 -3.59
N ALA A 392 24.74 -12.17 -2.64
CA ALA A 392 26.00 -11.94 -1.93
C ALA A 392 26.41 -13.14 -1.07
N THR A 393 25.45 -13.88 -0.51
CA THR A 393 25.70 -15.12 0.22
C THR A 393 26.13 -16.25 -0.73
N LEU A 394 25.47 -16.35 -1.88
CA LEU A 394 25.78 -17.37 -2.89
C LEU A 394 27.18 -17.13 -3.51
N LEU A 395 27.50 -15.88 -3.83
CA LEU A 395 28.76 -15.44 -4.43
C LEU A 395 29.71 -14.84 -3.37
N GLU A 396 29.71 -15.43 -2.18
CA GLU A 396 30.59 -14.97 -1.09
C GLU A 396 32.06 -14.96 -1.54
N GLU A 397 32.77 -13.89 -1.21
CA GLU A 397 34.11 -13.58 -1.73
C GLU A 397 35.09 -14.76 -1.58
N GLY A 398 35.08 -15.46 -0.44
CA GLY A 398 35.94 -16.62 -0.20
C GLY A 398 35.48 -17.94 -0.81
N ALA A 399 34.25 -18.06 -1.32
CA ALA A 399 33.70 -19.32 -1.82
C ALA A 399 34.51 -19.85 -3.01
N PHE A 400 34.78 -19.00 -4.00
CA PHE A 400 35.53 -19.40 -5.19
C PHE A 400 36.96 -19.82 -4.85
N ARG A 401 37.59 -19.14 -3.90
CA ARG A 401 38.92 -19.53 -3.41
C ARG A 401 38.90 -20.90 -2.73
N ARG A 402 37.95 -21.16 -1.84
CA ARG A 402 37.86 -22.47 -1.15
C ARG A 402 37.58 -23.60 -2.13
N ILE A 403 36.73 -23.35 -3.14
CA ILE A 403 36.49 -24.31 -4.23
C ILE A 403 37.77 -24.50 -5.03
N SER A 404 38.43 -23.43 -5.48
CA SER A 404 39.68 -23.49 -6.24
C SER A 404 40.79 -24.25 -5.49
N ASP A 405 40.98 -23.98 -4.19
CA ASP A 405 41.93 -24.68 -3.33
C ASP A 405 41.57 -26.17 -3.21
N ALA A 406 40.28 -26.52 -3.16
CA ALA A 406 39.81 -27.91 -3.13
C ALA A 406 40.01 -28.63 -4.47
N LEU A 407 39.85 -27.95 -5.61
CA LEU A 407 40.15 -28.49 -6.94
C LEU A 407 41.64 -28.86 -7.06
N LEU A 408 42.52 -28.12 -6.38
CA LEU A 408 43.97 -28.32 -6.34
C LEU A 408 44.45 -29.27 -5.23
N ALA A 409 43.57 -29.72 -4.33
CA ALA A 409 43.95 -30.55 -3.20
C ALA A 409 44.29 -31.98 -3.63
N ARG A 410 45.39 -32.53 -3.08
CA ARG A 410 45.86 -33.89 -3.39
C ARG A 410 45.03 -35.00 -2.75
N ASP A 411 44.39 -34.72 -1.63
CA ASP A 411 43.53 -35.67 -0.92
C ASP A 411 42.10 -35.54 -1.44
N GLU A 412 41.66 -36.57 -2.18
CA GLU A 412 40.32 -36.61 -2.78
C GLU A 412 39.21 -36.52 -1.73
N GLY A 413 39.38 -37.18 -0.57
CA GLY A 413 38.39 -37.16 0.50
C GLY A 413 38.29 -35.80 1.18
N VAL A 414 39.37 -35.04 1.26
CA VAL A 414 39.34 -33.64 1.73
C VAL A 414 38.68 -32.75 0.67
N ALA A 415 39.06 -32.89 -0.60
CA ALA A 415 38.53 -32.07 -1.69
C ALA A 415 37.01 -32.23 -1.86
N LEU A 416 36.52 -33.48 -1.94
CA LEU A 416 35.09 -33.76 -2.09
C LEU A 416 34.28 -33.20 -0.91
N ARG A 417 34.79 -33.31 0.32
CA ARG A 417 34.12 -32.73 1.50
C ARG A 417 33.99 -31.21 1.42
N VAL A 418 35.01 -30.51 0.92
CA VAL A 418 34.94 -29.05 0.73
C VAL A 418 33.93 -28.70 -0.35
N LEU A 419 34.00 -29.38 -1.51
CA LEU A 419 33.07 -29.16 -2.63
C LEU A 419 31.61 -29.44 -2.22
N ASP A 420 31.36 -30.53 -1.51
CA ASP A 420 30.02 -30.86 -0.99
C ASP A 420 29.53 -29.83 0.03
N ALA A 421 30.41 -29.33 0.90
CA ALA A 421 30.05 -28.29 1.85
C ALA A 421 29.70 -26.95 1.18
N GLU A 422 30.43 -26.56 0.11
CA GLU A 422 30.11 -25.37 -0.68
C GLU A 422 28.84 -25.55 -1.51
N ALA A 423 28.65 -26.73 -2.10
CA ALA A 423 27.43 -27.06 -2.83
C ALA A 423 26.20 -26.99 -1.90
N ALA A 424 26.29 -27.52 -0.68
CA ALA A 424 25.23 -27.44 0.32
C ALA A 424 24.92 -25.99 0.76
N ARG A 425 25.95 -25.14 0.95
CA ARG A 425 25.76 -23.70 1.21
C ARG A 425 25.06 -22.98 0.05
N SER A 426 25.49 -23.29 -1.16
CA SER A 426 24.95 -22.70 -2.38
C SER A 426 23.50 -23.13 -2.61
N ALA A 427 23.17 -24.40 -2.33
CA ALA A 427 21.81 -24.92 -2.38
C ALA A 427 20.85 -24.12 -1.49
N GLY A 428 21.24 -23.83 -0.24
CA GLY A 428 20.42 -23.01 0.66
C GLY A 428 20.13 -21.61 0.09
N SER A 429 21.14 -20.97 -0.53
CA SER A 429 21.01 -19.64 -1.13
C SER A 429 20.15 -19.67 -2.40
N LEU A 430 20.29 -20.69 -3.25
CA LEU A 430 19.46 -20.88 -4.45
C LEU A 430 17.99 -21.14 -4.08
N MET A 431 17.73 -21.96 -3.06
CA MET A 431 16.38 -22.21 -2.54
C MET A 431 15.76 -20.92 -1.97
N GLN A 432 16.56 -20.12 -1.25
CA GLN A 432 16.13 -18.82 -0.75
C GLN A 432 15.80 -17.86 -1.90
N LEU A 433 16.64 -17.77 -2.94
CA LEU A 433 16.39 -16.95 -4.13
C LEU A 433 15.10 -17.37 -4.84
N GLY A 434 14.90 -18.68 -5.06
CA GLY A 434 13.68 -19.20 -5.66
C GLY A 434 12.43 -18.82 -4.85
N THR A 435 12.49 -18.97 -3.53
CA THR A 435 11.40 -18.57 -2.63
C THR A 435 11.12 -17.07 -2.69
N VAL A 436 12.16 -16.22 -2.66
CA VAL A 436 12.04 -14.76 -2.72
C VAL A 436 11.40 -14.31 -4.04
N LEU A 437 11.75 -14.96 -5.15
CA LEU A 437 11.28 -14.60 -6.47
C LEU A 437 9.94 -15.25 -6.83
N GLY A 438 9.37 -16.09 -5.97
CA GLY A 438 8.18 -16.89 -6.29
C GLY A 438 8.43 -17.88 -7.43
N GLY A 439 9.67 -18.36 -7.56
CA GLY A 439 10.06 -19.42 -8.48
C GLY A 439 9.66 -20.81 -7.98
N SER A 440 9.81 -21.81 -8.85
CA SER A 440 9.52 -23.20 -8.50
C SER A 440 10.55 -23.75 -7.51
N GLU A 441 10.08 -24.36 -6.42
CA GLU A 441 10.92 -25.08 -5.47
C GLU A 441 11.68 -26.22 -6.17
N VAL A 442 11.00 -26.91 -7.11
CA VAL A 442 11.61 -27.96 -7.93
C VAL A 442 12.73 -27.40 -8.80
N ALA A 443 12.51 -26.26 -9.46
CA ALA A 443 13.55 -25.64 -10.29
C ALA A 443 14.77 -25.22 -9.45
N SER A 444 14.53 -24.70 -8.24
CA SER A 444 15.60 -24.29 -7.32
C SER A 444 16.39 -25.50 -6.81
N ALA A 445 15.70 -26.60 -6.48
CA ALA A 445 16.33 -27.86 -6.10
C ALA A 445 17.16 -28.45 -7.25
N THR A 446 16.61 -28.48 -8.48
CA THR A 446 17.32 -28.96 -9.67
C THR A 446 18.56 -28.10 -9.98
N ALA A 447 18.46 -26.77 -9.84
CA ALA A 447 19.60 -25.88 -10.00
C ALA A 447 20.70 -26.18 -8.96
N ALA A 448 20.33 -26.41 -7.70
CA ALA A 448 21.25 -26.77 -6.64
C ALA A 448 21.92 -28.13 -6.86
N GLU A 449 21.16 -29.15 -7.28
CA GLU A 449 21.69 -30.48 -7.62
C GLU A 449 22.64 -30.42 -8.82
N THR A 450 22.30 -29.63 -9.83
CA THR A 450 23.13 -29.42 -11.02
C THR A 450 24.44 -28.73 -10.65
N LEU A 451 24.40 -27.68 -9.83
CA LEU A 451 25.59 -27.01 -9.32
C LEU A 451 26.49 -27.98 -8.54
N ALA A 452 25.91 -28.78 -7.64
CA ALA A 452 26.65 -29.77 -6.86
C ALA A 452 27.35 -30.81 -7.75
N ARG A 453 26.62 -31.35 -8.73
CA ARG A 453 27.15 -32.30 -9.73
C ARG A 453 28.31 -31.69 -10.51
N ARG A 454 28.15 -30.47 -11.01
CA ARG A 454 29.20 -29.76 -11.77
C ARG A 454 30.44 -29.50 -10.94
N LEU A 455 30.31 -29.05 -9.69
CA LEU A 455 31.45 -28.85 -8.78
C LEU A 455 32.22 -30.16 -8.53
N ARG A 456 31.52 -31.26 -8.28
CA ARG A 456 32.17 -32.59 -8.13
C ARG A 456 32.88 -33.02 -9.40
N ARG A 457 32.23 -32.84 -10.56
CA ARG A 457 32.80 -33.23 -11.86
C ARG A 457 34.02 -32.40 -12.24
N LEU A 458 33.99 -31.09 -11.97
CA LEU A 458 35.17 -30.22 -12.06
C LEU A 458 36.32 -30.77 -11.21
N GLY A 459 36.05 -31.15 -9.96
CA GLY A 459 37.06 -31.75 -9.08
C GLY A 459 37.63 -33.08 -9.59
N GLN A 460 36.81 -33.92 -10.19
CA GLN A 460 37.26 -35.18 -10.80
C GLN A 460 38.13 -34.94 -12.03
N LEU A 461 37.69 -34.06 -12.95
CA LEU A 461 38.40 -33.77 -14.20
C LEU A 461 39.76 -33.12 -13.95
N MET A 462 39.83 -32.15 -13.02
CA MET A 462 41.10 -31.49 -12.67
C MET A 462 42.11 -32.48 -12.06
N ARG A 463 41.63 -33.50 -11.33
CA ARG A 463 42.50 -34.57 -10.80
C ARG A 463 42.93 -35.57 -11.86
N ALA A 464 42.02 -36.01 -12.73
CA ALA A 464 42.31 -36.96 -13.80
C ALA A 464 43.35 -36.38 -14.79
N ALA A 465 43.35 -35.07 -15.01
CA ALA A 465 44.36 -34.42 -15.81
C ALA A 465 45.75 -34.34 -15.13
N GLY A 466 45.80 -34.34 -13.80
CA GLY A 466 47.04 -34.36 -13.02
C GLY A 466 47.67 -35.75 -12.85
N ASP A 467 46.95 -36.83 -13.17
CA ASP A 467 47.47 -38.21 -13.09
C ASP A 467 48.37 -38.55 -14.29
N ARG A 468 49.46 -39.29 -14.03
CA ARG A 468 50.57 -39.51 -14.98
C ARG A 468 50.26 -40.47 -16.12
N SER A 469 49.05 -41.04 -16.14
CA SER A 469 48.58 -42.06 -17.09
C SER A 469 47.86 -41.49 -18.32
N SER A 470 47.51 -40.20 -18.32
CA SER A 470 46.76 -39.54 -19.41
C SER A 470 47.64 -39.12 -20.60
N PRO A 471 47.08 -38.96 -21.82
CA PRO A 471 47.79 -38.44 -22.99
C PRO A 471 48.50 -37.10 -22.71
N ALA A 472 49.72 -36.92 -23.22
CA ALA A 472 50.58 -35.77 -22.90
C ALA A 472 49.92 -34.39 -23.16
N GLN A 473 49.04 -34.29 -24.16
CA GLN A 473 48.32 -33.07 -24.54
C GLN A 473 47.19 -32.71 -23.54
N GLY A 474 46.45 -33.71 -23.03
CA GLY A 474 45.39 -33.50 -22.03
C GLY A 474 45.93 -33.12 -20.65
N LYS A 475 47.15 -33.58 -20.33
CA LYS A 475 47.85 -33.25 -19.09
C LYS A 475 48.30 -31.78 -19.05
N GLU A 476 48.87 -31.27 -20.15
CA GLU A 476 49.35 -29.89 -20.22
C GLU A 476 48.19 -28.87 -20.18
N ALA A 477 47.07 -29.17 -20.85
CA ALA A 477 45.85 -28.37 -20.77
C ALA A 477 45.26 -28.38 -19.35
N GLY A 478 45.15 -29.54 -18.71
CA GLY A 478 44.64 -29.64 -17.34
C GLY A 478 45.53 -28.99 -16.28
N ASP A 479 46.87 -29.09 -16.41
CA ASP A 479 47.81 -28.41 -15.52
C ASP A 479 47.72 -26.88 -15.68
N ARG A 480 47.54 -26.35 -16.91
CA ARG A 480 47.30 -24.92 -17.16
C ARG A 480 45.96 -24.46 -16.57
N LEU A 481 44.89 -25.20 -16.79
CA LEU A 481 43.54 -24.91 -16.25
C LEU A 481 43.48 -24.96 -14.73
N ALA A 482 44.21 -25.89 -14.10
CA ALA A 482 44.30 -26.00 -12.66
C ALA A 482 45.10 -24.85 -12.03
N THR A 483 46.10 -24.31 -12.74
CA THR A 483 47.01 -23.29 -12.21
C THR A 483 46.67 -21.87 -12.62
N ASP A 484 45.80 -21.66 -13.62
CA ASP A 484 45.31 -20.35 -14.04
C ASP A 484 44.07 -19.92 -13.23
N PRO A 485 44.18 -18.90 -12.36
CA PRO A 485 43.04 -18.42 -11.58
C PRO A 485 41.97 -17.75 -12.46
N THR A 486 42.31 -17.30 -13.69
CA THR A 486 41.33 -16.71 -14.63
C THR A 486 40.41 -17.79 -15.18
N SER A 487 40.96 -18.94 -15.57
CA SER A 487 40.19 -20.12 -15.97
C SER A 487 39.32 -20.66 -14.84
N SER A 488 39.83 -20.64 -13.60
CA SER A 488 39.05 -21.01 -12.40
C SER A 488 37.90 -20.03 -12.17
N MET A 489 38.12 -18.73 -12.33
CA MET A 489 37.07 -17.71 -12.27
C MET A 489 36.00 -17.93 -13.34
N ALA A 490 36.39 -18.26 -14.58
CA ALA A 490 35.46 -18.52 -15.68
C ALA A 490 34.55 -19.73 -15.43
N LEU A 491 35.14 -20.87 -15.03
CA LEU A 491 34.39 -22.12 -14.81
C LEU A 491 33.47 -22.05 -13.58
N LEU A 492 33.95 -21.46 -12.49
CA LEU A 492 33.13 -21.25 -11.29
C LEU A 492 32.06 -20.19 -11.54
N GLY A 493 32.42 -19.08 -12.19
CA GLY A 493 31.47 -18.05 -12.62
C GLY A 493 30.35 -18.64 -13.47
N TRP A 494 30.67 -19.45 -14.48
CA TRP A 494 29.68 -20.14 -15.31
C TRP A 494 28.77 -21.05 -14.48
N THR A 495 29.36 -21.90 -13.63
CA THR A 495 28.60 -22.87 -12.81
C THR A 495 27.55 -22.17 -11.95
N TYR A 496 27.92 -21.03 -11.35
CA TYR A 496 27.02 -20.23 -10.51
C TYR A 496 26.03 -19.39 -11.31
N LEU A 497 26.45 -18.78 -12.42
CA LEU A 497 25.57 -17.99 -13.30
C LEU A 497 24.48 -18.87 -13.91
N ASP A 498 24.80 -20.09 -14.35
CA ASP A 498 23.81 -21.02 -14.91
C ASP A 498 22.80 -21.48 -13.85
N ALA A 499 23.25 -21.77 -12.63
CA ALA A 499 22.37 -22.09 -11.51
C ALA A 499 21.44 -20.92 -11.15
N LEU A 500 21.95 -19.68 -11.22
CA LEU A 500 21.17 -18.48 -11.03
C LEU A 500 20.14 -18.26 -12.13
N GLN A 501 20.52 -18.44 -13.39
CA GLN A 501 19.60 -18.38 -14.54
C GLN A 501 18.48 -19.42 -14.42
N ALA A 502 18.79 -20.63 -13.96
CA ALA A 502 17.80 -21.68 -13.72
C ALA A 502 16.79 -21.30 -12.62
N VAL A 503 17.24 -20.65 -11.54
CA VAL A 503 16.36 -20.16 -10.46
C VAL A 503 15.52 -18.96 -10.92
N LEU A 504 16.12 -18.04 -11.69
CA LEU A 504 15.44 -16.85 -12.20
C LEU A 504 14.41 -17.19 -13.29
N GLY A 505 14.68 -18.21 -14.11
CA GLY A 505 13.93 -18.51 -15.32
C GLY A 505 14.34 -17.58 -16.48
N THR A 506 14.21 -18.08 -17.71
CA THR A 506 14.66 -17.40 -18.94
C THR A 506 14.02 -16.02 -19.13
N ASP A 507 12.77 -15.83 -18.72
CA ASP A 507 12.06 -14.55 -18.82
C ASP A 507 12.60 -13.47 -17.86
N ARG A 508 13.29 -13.87 -16.78
CA ARG A 508 13.82 -12.96 -15.75
C ARG A 508 15.34 -12.75 -15.84
N ALA A 509 16.02 -13.53 -16.69
CA ALA A 509 17.46 -13.47 -16.94
C ALA A 509 17.80 -12.87 -18.32
N GLY A 510 17.03 -11.89 -18.80
CA GLY A 510 17.27 -11.21 -20.08
C GLY A 510 18.53 -10.31 -20.09
N PRO A 511 18.90 -9.72 -21.24
CA PRO A 511 20.11 -8.90 -21.38
C PRO A 511 20.12 -7.76 -20.36
N GLY A 512 21.06 -7.78 -19.40
CA GLY A 512 21.17 -6.75 -18.35
C GLY A 512 20.67 -7.16 -16.95
N TRP A 513 20.29 -8.41 -16.70
CA TRP A 513 19.95 -8.87 -15.34
C TRP A 513 21.14 -8.79 -14.37
N ILE A 514 22.37 -8.96 -14.86
CA ILE A 514 23.62 -8.81 -14.10
C ILE A 514 23.77 -7.40 -13.54
N ASP A 515 23.45 -6.38 -14.33
CA ASP A 515 23.46 -4.99 -13.91
C ASP A 515 22.29 -4.69 -12.96
N THR A 516 21.10 -5.22 -13.29
CA THR A 516 19.89 -5.07 -12.50
C THR A 516 20.10 -5.55 -11.05
N TRP A 517 20.80 -6.67 -10.88
CA TRP A 517 21.07 -7.28 -9.58
C TRP A 517 22.46 -6.95 -9.01
N ARG A 518 23.27 -6.17 -9.73
CA ARG A 518 24.66 -5.81 -9.38
C ARG A 518 25.51 -7.04 -9.05
N ILE A 519 25.50 -8.03 -9.94
CA ILE A 519 26.22 -9.29 -9.80
C ILE A 519 27.71 -9.12 -10.12
N GLU A 520 28.06 -8.28 -11.10
CA GLU A 520 29.46 -8.08 -11.50
C GLU A 520 30.37 -7.68 -10.32
N PRO A 521 30.00 -6.72 -9.44
CA PRO A 521 30.81 -6.44 -8.25
C PRO A 521 31.01 -7.63 -7.31
N LEU A 522 30.01 -8.52 -7.18
CA LEU A 522 30.13 -9.73 -6.35
C LEU A 522 31.14 -10.70 -6.96
N LEU A 523 31.04 -10.93 -8.27
CA LEU A 523 31.98 -11.77 -9.02
C LEU A 523 33.41 -11.19 -9.03
N LEU A 524 33.56 -9.87 -9.13
CA LEU A 524 34.87 -9.22 -9.02
C LEU A 524 35.48 -9.41 -7.63
N GLY A 525 34.66 -9.38 -6.56
CA GLY A 525 35.09 -9.77 -5.23
C GLY A 525 35.62 -11.21 -5.18
N SER A 526 34.87 -12.17 -5.74
CA SER A 526 35.33 -13.57 -5.84
C SER A 526 36.64 -13.70 -6.64
N GLY A 527 36.81 -12.92 -7.71
CA GLY A 527 38.06 -12.87 -8.49
C GLY A 527 39.24 -12.31 -7.69
N ALA A 528 39.01 -11.26 -6.89
CA ALA A 528 40.03 -10.71 -6.00
C ALA A 528 40.48 -11.73 -4.92
N ALA A 529 39.56 -12.55 -4.42
CA ALA A 529 39.91 -13.65 -3.51
C ALA A 529 40.80 -14.72 -4.16
N LEU A 530 40.63 -14.95 -5.47
CA LEU A 530 41.53 -15.76 -6.31
C LEU A 530 42.86 -15.07 -6.65
N ARG A 531 43.08 -13.84 -6.15
CA ARG A 531 44.26 -12.98 -6.38
C ARG A 531 44.39 -12.49 -7.82
N LEU A 532 43.27 -12.39 -8.53
CA LEU A 532 43.23 -11.77 -9.86
C LEU A 532 43.30 -10.24 -9.74
N THR A 533 43.93 -9.62 -10.73
CA THR A 533 43.75 -8.19 -10.99
C THR A 533 42.32 -7.93 -11.47
N GLU A 534 41.87 -6.66 -11.41
CA GLU A 534 40.52 -6.31 -11.90
C GLU A 534 40.34 -6.66 -13.39
N GLU A 535 41.38 -6.50 -14.20
CA GLU A 535 41.33 -6.82 -15.64
C GLU A 535 41.19 -8.33 -15.89
N GLU A 536 41.98 -9.15 -15.20
CA GLU A 536 41.89 -10.61 -15.27
C GLU A 536 40.54 -11.10 -14.71
N GLY A 537 40.05 -10.49 -13.62
CA GLY A 537 38.72 -10.76 -13.07
C GLY A 537 37.60 -10.48 -14.07
N ARG A 538 37.61 -9.30 -14.73
CA ARG A 538 36.65 -8.97 -15.79
C ARG A 538 36.76 -9.91 -16.98
N ARG A 539 37.96 -10.36 -17.34
CA ARG A 539 38.17 -11.36 -18.40
C ARG A 539 37.53 -12.71 -18.01
N GLY A 540 37.75 -13.18 -16.79
CA GLY A 540 37.10 -14.39 -16.26
C GLY A 540 35.58 -14.29 -16.23
N ILE A 541 35.02 -13.13 -15.85
CA ILE A 541 33.57 -12.89 -15.89
C ILE A 541 33.03 -12.94 -17.32
N ARG A 542 33.70 -12.31 -18.30
CA ARG A 542 33.29 -12.39 -19.71
C ARG A 542 33.30 -13.82 -20.23
N PHE A 543 34.31 -14.61 -19.87
CA PHE A 543 34.34 -16.03 -20.22
C PHE A 543 33.17 -16.78 -19.57
N ALA A 544 32.88 -16.56 -18.29
CA ALA A 544 31.74 -17.17 -17.61
C ALA A 544 30.41 -16.86 -18.30
N LEU A 545 30.22 -15.63 -18.78
CA LEU A 545 29.03 -15.21 -19.53
C LEU A 545 28.92 -15.87 -20.90
N ALA A 546 30.02 -15.86 -21.66
CA ALA A 546 30.11 -16.53 -22.95
C ALA A 546 29.86 -18.05 -22.82
N LEU A 547 30.35 -18.70 -21.76
CA LEU A 547 30.08 -20.11 -21.48
C LEU A 547 28.60 -20.38 -21.15
N ALA A 548 27.92 -19.44 -20.49
CA ALA A 548 26.50 -19.55 -20.17
C ALA A 548 25.62 -19.32 -21.40
N ALA A 549 26.05 -18.47 -22.34
CA ALA A 549 25.32 -18.17 -23.57
C ALA A 549 25.35 -19.32 -24.59
N LEU A 550 26.44 -20.09 -24.63
CA LEU A 550 26.61 -21.18 -25.59
C LEU A 550 25.86 -22.46 -25.19
N PRO A 551 25.32 -23.24 -26.15
CA PRO A 551 24.68 -24.53 -25.85
C PRO A 551 25.70 -25.57 -25.35
N THR A 552 25.24 -26.58 -24.60
CA THR A 552 26.09 -27.72 -24.20
C THR A 552 26.67 -28.44 -25.42
N GLY A 553 27.98 -28.68 -25.43
CA GLY A 553 28.67 -29.30 -26.58
C GLY A 553 29.18 -28.31 -27.63
N ALA A 554 29.13 -27.00 -27.34
CA ALA A 554 29.58 -25.96 -28.26
C ALA A 554 31.07 -26.06 -28.64
N SER A 555 31.92 -26.69 -27.83
CA SER A 555 33.32 -26.98 -28.17
C SER A 555 33.49 -27.78 -29.48
N ALA A 556 32.47 -28.55 -29.89
CA ALA A 556 32.47 -29.29 -31.16
C ALA A 556 31.96 -28.47 -32.35
N LEU A 557 31.37 -27.29 -32.11
CA LEU A 557 30.86 -26.42 -33.16
C LEU A 557 32.00 -25.59 -33.78
N PRO A 558 31.86 -25.14 -35.04
CA PRO A 558 32.77 -24.17 -35.64
C PRO A 558 32.80 -22.86 -34.83
N PRO A 559 33.96 -22.23 -34.60
CA PRO A 559 34.04 -20.97 -33.86
C PRO A 559 33.19 -19.83 -34.46
N ALA A 560 32.91 -19.89 -35.77
CA ALA A 560 32.05 -18.95 -36.47
C ALA A 560 30.61 -18.92 -35.90
N GLU A 561 30.10 -20.07 -35.45
CA GLU A 561 28.77 -20.16 -34.85
C GLU A 561 28.73 -19.54 -33.45
N TRP A 562 29.84 -19.58 -32.71
CA TRP A 562 29.92 -18.97 -31.39
C TRP A 562 29.83 -17.44 -31.47
N LEU A 563 30.38 -16.85 -32.53
CA LEU A 563 30.40 -15.41 -32.78
C LEU A 563 29.04 -14.82 -33.16
N ALA A 564 27.98 -15.63 -33.25
CA ALA A 564 26.61 -15.15 -33.37
C ALA A 564 26.09 -14.52 -32.06
N ASP A 565 26.73 -14.82 -30.93
CA ASP A 565 26.38 -14.29 -29.62
C ASP A 565 27.31 -13.13 -29.22
N ASP A 566 26.72 -12.01 -28.78
CA ASP A 566 27.46 -10.79 -28.43
C ASP A 566 28.36 -10.96 -27.20
N GLU A 567 27.99 -11.78 -26.21
CA GLU A 567 28.82 -12.05 -25.03
C GLU A 567 30.08 -12.82 -25.43
N VAL A 568 29.95 -13.76 -26.37
CA VAL A 568 31.08 -14.51 -26.91
C VAL A 568 32.00 -13.60 -27.74
N ARG A 569 31.44 -12.74 -28.59
CA ARG A 569 32.23 -11.75 -29.34
C ARG A 569 33.04 -10.86 -28.41
N LEU A 570 32.41 -10.36 -27.35
CA LEU A 570 33.05 -9.51 -26.34
C LEU A 570 34.13 -10.27 -25.56
N ALA A 571 33.86 -11.52 -25.18
CA ALA A 571 34.82 -12.39 -24.50
C ALA A 571 36.08 -12.64 -25.34
N LEU A 572 35.92 -12.86 -26.65
CA LEU A 572 37.01 -13.16 -27.58
C LEU A 572 37.72 -11.91 -28.13
N GLY A 573 37.28 -10.70 -27.78
CA GLY A 573 37.80 -9.47 -28.38
C GLY A 573 37.61 -9.45 -29.89
N ALA A 574 36.47 -9.96 -30.37
CA ALA A 574 36.18 -10.09 -31.80
C ALA A 574 36.04 -8.72 -32.46
N ASN A 575 36.82 -8.46 -33.50
CA ASN A 575 36.82 -7.23 -34.28
C ASN A 575 36.70 -7.54 -35.77
N GLU A 576 35.92 -6.74 -36.48
CA GLU A 576 35.74 -6.89 -37.93
C GLU A 576 36.70 -6.00 -38.70
N TRP A 577 37.45 -6.60 -39.62
CA TRP A 577 38.33 -5.88 -40.53
C TRP A 577 38.33 -6.56 -41.90
N GLN A 578 38.05 -5.79 -42.96
CA GLN A 578 37.97 -6.29 -44.34
C GLN A 578 37.06 -7.52 -44.52
N ALA A 579 35.88 -7.52 -43.87
CA ALA A 579 34.90 -8.60 -43.90
C ALA A 579 35.37 -9.95 -43.31
N GLU A 580 36.46 -9.94 -42.54
CA GLU A 580 36.93 -11.08 -41.75
C GLU A 580 36.87 -10.72 -40.25
N THR A 581 36.56 -11.71 -39.41
CA THR A 581 36.53 -11.52 -37.95
C THR A 581 37.85 -11.95 -37.33
N TYR A 582 38.52 -11.02 -36.64
CA TYR A 582 39.74 -11.25 -35.90
C TYR A 582 39.43 -11.35 -34.41
N VAL A 583 40.04 -12.33 -33.74
CA VAL A 583 39.92 -12.49 -32.28
C VAL A 583 41.25 -12.23 -31.59
N ASP A 584 41.18 -11.81 -30.33
CA ASP A 584 42.37 -11.72 -29.50
C ASP A 584 42.93 -13.11 -29.22
N ARG A 585 44.24 -13.28 -29.40
CA ARG A 585 44.91 -14.58 -29.28
C ARG A 585 44.74 -15.17 -27.88
N ASP A 586 45.10 -14.41 -26.86
CA ASP A 586 45.13 -14.90 -25.49
C ASP A 586 43.71 -15.16 -24.99
N ALA A 587 42.75 -14.32 -25.41
CA ALA A 587 41.34 -14.52 -25.13
C ALA A 587 40.80 -15.79 -25.81
N PHE A 588 41.16 -16.04 -27.08
CA PHE A 588 40.69 -17.23 -27.80
C PHE A 588 41.28 -18.52 -27.25
N GLU A 589 42.60 -18.57 -27.04
CA GLU A 589 43.26 -19.75 -26.48
C GLU A 589 42.67 -20.09 -25.09
N GLY A 590 42.53 -19.09 -24.21
CA GLY A 590 41.97 -19.27 -22.88
C GLY A 590 40.48 -19.63 -22.87
N PHE A 591 39.67 -19.05 -23.76
CA PHE A 591 38.25 -19.36 -23.86
C PHE A 591 38.01 -20.81 -24.34
N VAL A 592 38.78 -21.28 -25.33
CA VAL A 592 38.68 -22.65 -25.84
C VAL A 592 39.01 -23.68 -24.76
N ASP A 593 39.98 -23.38 -23.89
CA ASP A 593 40.33 -24.22 -22.74
C ASP A 593 39.15 -24.38 -21.77
N VAL A 594 38.57 -23.27 -21.33
CA VAL A 594 37.44 -23.31 -20.39
C VAL A 594 36.16 -23.85 -21.03
N LEU A 595 35.93 -23.63 -22.33
CA LEU A 595 34.79 -24.19 -23.07
C LEU A 595 34.85 -25.72 -23.17
N SER A 596 36.03 -26.25 -23.44
CA SER A 596 36.25 -27.70 -23.54
C SER A 596 36.03 -28.39 -22.19
N VAL A 597 36.50 -27.78 -21.10
CA VAL A 597 36.26 -28.28 -19.74
C VAL A 597 34.78 -28.18 -19.36
N ARG A 598 34.13 -27.04 -19.64
CA ARG A 598 32.70 -26.86 -19.40
C ARG A 598 31.87 -27.97 -20.07
N ASP A 599 32.15 -28.28 -21.32
CA ASP A 599 31.42 -29.35 -22.03
C ASP A 599 31.76 -30.74 -21.50
N ALA A 600 33.00 -30.99 -21.05
CA ALA A 600 33.38 -32.23 -20.36
C ALA A 600 32.66 -32.40 -19.01
N VAL A 601 32.42 -31.29 -18.29
CA VAL A 601 31.65 -31.25 -17.03
C VAL A 601 30.18 -31.59 -17.25
N ASP A 602 29.56 -31.07 -18.32
CA ASP A 602 28.16 -31.37 -18.67
C ASP A 602 27.98 -32.66 -19.50
N GLY A 603 29.06 -33.37 -19.82
CA GLY A 603 29.04 -34.68 -20.48
C GLY A 603 28.56 -35.83 -19.57
N VAL A 604 28.46 -37.04 -20.14
CA VAL A 604 28.02 -38.25 -19.41
C VAL A 604 29.10 -38.69 -18.41
N GLU A 605 28.71 -38.94 -17.17
CA GLU A 605 29.61 -39.48 -16.13
C GLU A 605 30.13 -40.87 -16.53
N GLY A 606 31.45 -41.09 -16.37
CA GLY A 606 32.13 -42.35 -16.70
C GLY A 606 32.72 -42.44 -18.11
N ASP A 607 32.52 -41.43 -18.96
CA ASP A 607 33.12 -41.36 -20.32
C ASP A 607 34.39 -40.49 -20.30
N GLU A 608 35.41 -40.93 -19.54
CA GLU A 608 36.68 -40.20 -19.37
C GLU A 608 37.47 -40.09 -20.68
N ASP A 609 37.35 -41.08 -21.56
CA ASP A 609 37.96 -41.09 -22.89
C ASP A 609 37.41 -39.94 -23.76
N ARG A 610 36.09 -39.71 -23.79
CA ARG A 610 35.53 -38.56 -24.51
C ARG A 610 35.89 -37.21 -23.91
N ALA A 611 36.08 -37.14 -22.59
CA ALA A 611 36.53 -35.91 -21.95
C ALA A 611 37.97 -35.57 -22.36
N ALA A 612 38.84 -36.58 -22.43
CA ALA A 612 40.21 -36.44 -22.93
C ALA A 612 40.25 -36.09 -24.43
N ASP A 613 39.38 -36.69 -25.25
CA ASP A 613 39.26 -36.38 -26.69
C ASP A 613 38.86 -34.91 -26.93
N ARG A 614 37.93 -34.38 -26.12
CA ARG A 614 37.52 -32.97 -26.20
C ARG A 614 38.64 -32.00 -25.87
N LEU A 615 39.45 -32.32 -24.85
CA LEU A 615 40.65 -31.54 -24.51
C LEU A 615 41.71 -31.63 -25.61
N GLY A 616 41.86 -32.77 -26.28
CA GLY A 616 42.74 -32.92 -27.44
C GLY A 616 42.27 -32.08 -28.65
N ALA A 617 40.97 -32.09 -28.93
CA ALA A 617 40.37 -31.30 -30.02
C ALA A 617 40.53 -29.78 -29.81
N ALA A 618 40.61 -29.33 -28.55
CA ALA A 618 40.87 -27.93 -28.20
C ALA A 618 42.22 -27.43 -28.74
N GLU A 619 43.28 -28.24 -28.61
CA GLU A 619 44.62 -27.89 -29.09
C GLU A 619 44.69 -27.89 -30.62
N GLU A 620 44.02 -28.84 -31.29
CA GLU A 620 43.90 -28.84 -32.74
C GLU A 620 43.16 -27.59 -33.26
N LEU A 621 42.10 -27.18 -32.55
CA LEU A 621 41.35 -25.98 -32.86
C LEU A 621 42.22 -24.71 -32.74
N LYS A 622 42.97 -24.58 -31.65
CA LYS A 622 43.91 -23.47 -31.45
C LYS A 622 44.96 -23.43 -32.56
N ALA A 623 45.56 -24.58 -32.91
CA ALA A 623 46.54 -24.67 -33.97
C ALA A 623 45.96 -24.26 -35.34
N ARG A 624 44.71 -24.64 -35.63
CA ARG A 624 44.01 -24.27 -36.86
C ARG A 624 43.75 -22.77 -36.95
N VAL A 625 43.27 -22.14 -35.88
CA VAL A 625 43.00 -20.69 -35.84
C VAL A 625 44.29 -19.89 -35.83
N ALA A 626 45.34 -20.37 -35.16
CA ALA A 626 46.67 -19.78 -35.23
C ALA A 626 47.25 -19.82 -36.65
N ALA A 627 47.11 -20.94 -37.37
CA ALA A 627 47.51 -21.06 -38.77
C ALA A 627 46.71 -20.13 -39.70
N ALA A 628 45.47 -19.81 -39.34
CA ALA A 628 44.65 -18.81 -40.01
C ALA A 628 45.03 -17.35 -39.64
N GLY A 629 45.95 -17.13 -38.70
CA GLY A 629 46.32 -15.80 -38.22
C GLY A 629 45.28 -15.16 -37.31
N TRP A 630 44.63 -15.96 -36.45
CA TRP A 630 43.58 -15.54 -35.51
C TRP A 630 42.32 -15.00 -36.20
N ARG A 631 42.06 -15.50 -37.40
CA ARG A 631 40.85 -15.22 -38.18
C ARG A 631 39.85 -16.35 -38.04
N ILE A 632 38.60 -15.98 -37.79
CA ILE A 632 37.46 -16.88 -37.80
C ILE A 632 36.61 -16.54 -39.02
N GLY A 633 36.47 -17.52 -39.93
CA GLY A 633 35.70 -17.36 -41.17
C GLY A 633 34.20 -17.20 -40.91
N PRO A 634 33.41 -16.67 -41.87
CA PRO A 634 31.98 -16.51 -41.71
C PRO A 634 31.27 -17.88 -41.53
N PRO A 635 30.15 -17.95 -40.79
CA PRO A 635 29.33 -19.16 -40.74
C PRO A 635 28.87 -19.52 -42.16
N ASP A 636 29.07 -20.77 -42.56
CA ASP A 636 28.84 -21.23 -43.93
C ASP A 636 27.42 -20.86 -44.41
N GLY A 637 27.32 -19.90 -45.33
CA GLY A 637 26.02 -19.46 -45.86
C GLY A 637 25.98 -18.18 -46.68
N GLN A 638 27.01 -17.32 -46.69
CA GLN A 638 27.05 -16.14 -47.55
C GLN A 638 28.45 -15.84 -48.11
N ARG A 639 28.92 -16.70 -49.02
CA ARG A 639 29.81 -16.27 -50.10
C ARG A 639 29.06 -16.49 -51.42
N GLY A 640 28.16 -15.57 -51.74
CA GLY A 640 27.81 -15.33 -53.14
C GLY A 640 29.03 -14.66 -53.77
N GLU A 641 29.66 -15.34 -54.73
CA GLU A 641 30.71 -14.77 -55.58
C GLU A 641 30.19 -13.54 -56.35
N PRO A 642 31.09 -12.63 -56.76
CA PRO A 642 30.78 -11.25 -57.17
C PRO A 642 29.93 -11.09 -58.43
#